data_AF-A0A497DGY4-F1
#
_entry.id   AF-A0A497DGY4-F1
#
_cell.length_a   1.000
_cell.length_b   1.000
_cell.length_c   1.000
_cell.angle_alpha   90.00
_cell.angle_beta   90.00
_cell.angle_gamma   90.00
#
_symmetry.space_group_name_H-M   'P 1'
#
loop_
_entity.id
_entity.type
_entity.pdbx_description
1 polymer ?
#
loop_
_entity_poly.entity_id
_entity_poly.type
_entity_poly.pdbx_seq_one_letter_code
_entity_poly.pdbx_strand_id
1 'polypeptide(L)'
;MFLIFDTETTGLPRNYNAPLTDFDNWPRVIQLAWQVHDEQGDLVEVQNFIIKPDGFEIPRGSEKIHGISTERALKEGLPLAEVLQLFNKSLSTVKSIAGHNVEFDISVTGAEFLRAGIETNFHRLNVIDTKSLSTQYCALPGGRGGKYKWPTLGELHHKLFGEDFDAAHNASADVQATARCFLELIRLGIIQSQHLKVDPSVVERFQQLHDNPIEPIGLEVEAYHEKEAEPEVAEPIAPSANLTEATFTHLHNHTQFSVLDGLSDIPSLVAKAKNDGMKAVAITDHGNMFGVKKFHEVCLMEKIKPILGCEMYVARRGMHHKENNKMDKSGWHLVLLAKNRTGYENLMKLVSAAWTEGYYYKPRIDKELLRKHSEGLMALTACLGGEVPDKLVHEGIEKGEEALLEYKDIFGNDFYLELQKHPSGNPEMDRKVYEDQLFVNKELIKLAEKHHLKVVATNDAHFINKEDADAHDRLICIGTASDIDDPKRLQYTRQEWFKTQDEMKQLFADIPEAIANTNEVVDKVEVYKLNHDPIMPIFEIPKPFESADSYLKHISYEGAKIRYGEITTEIKDRIDFELETIKKMGFPDYFLIVWDFLNAARNMEVVVGPGRGSAAGSVVAYCLRITEIDPIKYHLLFERFLNPDRISMPDIDIDFDDDGREKILEWVANKYGSKRVAHLITFGTMAAKMAIRDVARVQKLPLSEADKLAKLVPDTPGISLQKAIDEIPELKKQLKEGTPEIQSTLKNALTLEGSVRNTGTHACGIIIARDDLENYVPVSTVKESVLEIATQYDGKFIESIGLLKMDFLGLKTLSIIKDAVENVKRSKGIEIDISTIPLDDKETYELYSKGETTALFQFESDGMKKHLKELKPTRFEDLIAM
;
A
#
# COMPACT_ATOMS: atom_id res chain seq x y z
N MET A 1 21.53 -3.76 -52.52
CA MET A 1 20.80 -2.67 -51.84
C MET A 1 20.21 -3.18 -50.54
N PHE A 2 20.26 -2.35 -49.51
CA PHE A 2 19.66 -2.61 -48.20
C PHE A 2 18.76 -1.44 -47.80
N LEU A 3 17.69 -1.73 -47.08
CA LEU A 3 16.73 -0.74 -46.59
C LEU A 3 16.84 -0.65 -45.07
N ILE A 4 16.99 0.56 -44.54
CA ILE A 4 16.95 0.86 -43.11
C ILE A 4 15.62 1.56 -42.84
N PHE A 5 14.86 1.11 -41.85
CA PHE A 5 13.58 1.73 -41.51
C PHE A 5 13.34 1.69 -40.01
N ASP A 6 12.44 2.57 -39.57
CA ASP A 6 12.02 2.71 -38.17
C ASP A 6 10.56 3.18 -38.13
N THR A 7 9.88 2.92 -37.01
CA THR A 7 8.46 3.29 -36.84
C THR A 7 8.18 3.99 -35.53
N GLU A 8 7.39 5.06 -35.60
CA GLU A 8 6.70 5.59 -34.42
C GLU A 8 5.31 4.97 -34.32
N THR A 9 4.84 4.72 -33.10
CA THR A 9 3.61 3.95 -32.86
C THR A 9 2.76 4.51 -31.72
N THR A 10 1.47 4.14 -31.69
CA THR A 10 0.53 4.55 -30.64
C THR A 10 0.82 3.95 -29.26
N GLY A 11 1.92 3.21 -29.08
CA GLY A 11 2.31 2.62 -27.81
C GLY A 11 3.06 1.29 -27.99
N LEU A 12 3.09 0.47 -26.93
CA LEU A 12 3.73 -0.85 -26.95
C LEU A 12 2.68 -1.97 -26.97
N PRO A 13 2.98 -3.14 -27.55
CA PRO A 13 2.07 -4.27 -27.58
C PRO A 13 1.85 -4.82 -26.18
N ARG A 14 0.65 -5.32 -25.91
CA ARG A 14 0.31 -5.97 -24.64
C ARG A 14 1.13 -7.24 -24.42
N ASN A 15 1.41 -7.96 -25.50
CA ASN A 15 2.22 -9.17 -25.57
C ASN A 15 3.05 -9.20 -26.86
N TYR A 16 4.38 -9.17 -26.72
CA TYR A 16 5.32 -9.23 -27.85
C TYR A 16 5.28 -10.54 -28.63
N ASN A 17 4.72 -11.62 -28.05
CA ASN A 17 4.65 -12.94 -28.68
C ASN A 17 3.27 -13.22 -29.32
N ALA A 18 2.35 -12.25 -29.36
CA ALA A 18 1.04 -12.46 -29.96
C ALA A 18 1.15 -12.63 -31.49
N PRO A 19 0.25 -13.40 -32.13
CA PRO A 19 0.22 -13.47 -33.59
C PRO A 19 -0.05 -12.09 -34.20
N LEU A 20 0.51 -11.81 -35.38
CA LEU A 20 0.31 -10.51 -36.06
C LEU A 20 -1.15 -10.22 -36.44
N THR A 21 -2.00 -11.25 -36.46
CA THR A 21 -3.45 -11.15 -36.68
C THR A 21 -4.22 -10.73 -35.45
N ASP A 22 -3.59 -10.69 -34.26
CA ASP A 22 -4.19 -10.13 -33.04
C ASP A 22 -4.08 -8.60 -33.08
N PHE A 23 -4.97 -7.98 -33.87
CA PHE A 23 -4.91 -6.55 -34.14
C PHE A 23 -5.14 -5.68 -32.92
N ASP A 24 -5.77 -6.20 -31.86
CA ASP A 24 -5.97 -5.48 -30.60
C ASP A 24 -4.72 -5.49 -29.72
N ASN A 25 -3.80 -6.45 -29.94
CA ASN A 25 -2.53 -6.51 -29.23
C ASN A 25 -1.50 -5.53 -29.79
N TRP A 26 -1.41 -5.40 -31.11
CA TRP A 26 -0.35 -4.63 -31.78
C TRP A 26 -0.73 -3.15 -31.90
N PRO A 27 0.21 -2.21 -31.61
CA PRO A 27 -0.07 -0.78 -31.76
C PRO A 27 -0.27 -0.39 -33.24
N ARG A 28 -0.69 0.87 -33.47
CA ARG A 28 -0.80 1.44 -34.82
C ARG A 28 0.48 2.17 -35.19
N VAL A 29 0.92 2.05 -36.45
CA VAL A 29 2.04 2.85 -36.97
C VAL A 29 1.55 4.28 -37.23
N ILE A 30 2.30 5.25 -36.71
CA ILE A 30 2.04 6.70 -36.82
C ILE A 30 3.01 7.35 -37.79
N GLN A 31 4.26 6.91 -37.79
CA GLN A 31 5.28 7.39 -38.71
C GLN A 31 6.03 6.19 -39.26
N LEU A 32 6.28 6.19 -40.55
CA LEU A 32 7.15 5.21 -41.20
C LEU A 32 8.20 5.98 -42.01
N ALA A 33 9.46 5.83 -41.61
CA ALA A 33 10.60 6.40 -42.31
C ALA A 33 11.52 5.28 -42.80
N TRP A 34 12.14 5.47 -43.95
CA TRP A 34 13.15 4.54 -44.45
C TRP A 34 14.17 5.20 -45.38
N GLN A 35 15.34 4.57 -45.45
CA GLN A 35 16.41 4.87 -46.38
C GLN A 35 16.79 3.61 -47.16
N VAL A 36 17.01 3.74 -48.46
CA VAL A 36 17.58 2.68 -49.30
C VAL A 36 18.99 3.08 -49.69
N HIS A 37 19.94 2.16 -49.50
CA HIS A 37 21.32 2.34 -49.90
C HIS A 37 21.75 1.25 -50.88
N ASP A 38 22.71 1.58 -51.72
CA ASP A 38 23.34 0.64 -52.63
C ASP A 38 24.39 -0.24 -51.93
N GLU A 39 25.11 -1.08 -52.68
CA GLU A 39 26.14 -1.96 -52.10
C GLU A 39 27.42 -1.22 -51.68
N GLN A 40 27.58 0.04 -52.09
CA GLN A 40 28.69 0.93 -51.73
C GLN A 40 28.36 1.77 -50.50
N GLY A 41 27.10 1.75 -50.04
CA GLY A 41 26.62 2.58 -48.93
C GLY A 41 26.04 3.92 -49.36
N ASP A 42 26.03 4.20 -50.66
CA ASP A 42 25.48 5.44 -51.20
C ASP A 42 23.97 5.44 -51.06
N LEU A 43 23.42 6.58 -50.63
CA LEU A 43 21.99 6.76 -50.46
C LEU A 43 21.28 6.84 -51.81
N VAL A 44 20.29 5.98 -52.01
CA VAL A 44 19.48 5.86 -53.24
C VAL A 44 18.09 6.48 -53.05
N GLU A 45 17.49 6.30 -51.88
CA GLU A 45 16.13 6.73 -51.59
C GLU A 45 15.99 7.11 -50.12
N VAL A 46 15.20 8.16 -49.84
CA VAL A 46 14.76 8.55 -48.50
C VAL A 46 13.27 8.80 -48.57
N GLN A 47 12.54 8.26 -47.61
CA GLN A 47 11.12 8.55 -47.43
C GLN A 47 10.82 8.70 -45.94
N ASN A 48 9.90 9.60 -45.63
CA ASN A 48 9.43 9.85 -44.28
C ASN A 48 7.96 10.28 -44.36
N PHE A 49 7.06 9.45 -43.84
CA PHE A 49 5.63 9.70 -43.89
C PHE A 49 4.99 9.59 -42.52
N ILE A 50 4.19 10.60 -42.17
CA ILE A 50 3.20 10.51 -41.10
C ILE A 50 1.98 9.78 -41.68
N ILE A 51 1.43 8.86 -40.91
CA ILE A 51 0.27 8.06 -41.26
C ILE A 51 -0.98 8.73 -40.68
N LYS A 52 -1.95 8.98 -41.55
CA LYS A 52 -3.24 9.54 -41.18
C LYS A 52 -4.01 8.53 -40.32
N PRO A 53 -4.42 8.91 -39.10
CA PRO A 53 -5.23 8.02 -38.27
C PRO A 53 -6.58 7.73 -38.92
N ASP A 54 -6.97 6.46 -38.93
CA ASP A 54 -8.26 5.98 -39.44
C ASP A 54 -8.88 5.00 -38.43
N GLY A 55 -9.90 5.49 -37.72
CA GLY A 55 -10.55 4.75 -36.63
C GLY A 55 -9.69 4.57 -35.37
N PHE A 56 -8.70 5.43 -35.13
CA PHE A 56 -7.92 5.45 -33.89
C PHE A 56 -7.40 6.86 -33.57
N GLU A 57 -7.02 7.06 -32.31
CA GLU A 57 -6.36 8.28 -31.83
C GLU A 57 -4.91 7.97 -31.42
N ILE A 58 -4.05 8.97 -31.51
CA ILE A 58 -2.68 8.92 -30.98
C ILE A 58 -2.74 9.36 -29.51
N PRO A 59 -2.41 8.48 -28.54
CA PRO A 59 -2.44 8.84 -27.13
C PRO A 59 -1.42 9.93 -26.79
N ARG A 60 -1.76 10.82 -25.84
CA ARG A 60 -0.86 11.87 -25.36
C ARG A 60 0.46 11.31 -24.83
N GLY A 61 0.43 10.15 -24.19
CA GLY A 61 1.62 9.46 -23.72
C GLY A 61 2.62 9.14 -24.86
N SER A 62 2.12 8.77 -26.04
CA SER A 62 2.95 8.57 -27.23
C SER A 62 3.38 9.89 -27.88
N GLU A 63 2.47 10.86 -27.95
CA GLU A 63 2.77 12.20 -28.45
C GLU A 63 3.93 12.86 -27.69
N LYS A 64 4.01 12.70 -26.35
CA LYS A 64 5.14 13.22 -25.56
C LYS A 64 6.48 12.58 -25.92
N ILE A 65 6.47 11.36 -26.45
CA ILE A 65 7.66 10.61 -26.85
C ILE A 65 8.12 11.10 -28.23
N HIS A 66 7.23 11.10 -29.23
CA HIS A 66 7.61 11.31 -30.63
C HIS A 66 7.12 12.63 -31.27
N GLY A 67 6.32 13.44 -30.57
CA GLY A 67 5.89 14.77 -31.00
C GLY A 67 4.85 14.81 -32.13
N ILE A 68 4.12 13.72 -32.36
CA ILE A 68 3.07 13.66 -33.40
C ILE A 68 1.70 13.56 -32.74
N SER A 69 0.93 14.64 -32.77
CA SER A 69 -0.43 14.67 -32.25
C SER A 69 -1.43 14.07 -33.26
N THR A 70 -2.60 13.66 -32.77
CA THR A 70 -3.71 13.22 -33.64
C THR A 70 -4.11 14.30 -34.64
N GLU A 71 -4.17 15.57 -34.20
CA GLU A 71 -4.54 16.71 -35.06
C GLU A 71 -3.52 16.90 -36.19
N ARG A 72 -2.22 16.85 -35.86
CA ARG A 72 -1.14 16.95 -36.84
C ARG A 72 -1.20 15.80 -37.83
N ALA A 73 -1.34 14.56 -37.35
CA ALA A 73 -1.40 13.38 -38.21
C ALA A 73 -2.64 13.39 -39.13
N LEU A 74 -3.77 13.96 -38.70
CA LEU A 74 -4.95 14.14 -39.57
C LEU A 74 -4.73 15.20 -40.68
N LYS A 75 -3.94 16.23 -40.39
CA LYS A 75 -3.64 17.36 -41.29
C LYS A 75 -2.54 17.05 -42.29
N GLU A 76 -1.46 16.42 -41.83
CA GLU A 76 -0.21 16.22 -42.58
C GLU A 76 -0.03 14.76 -43.06
N GLY A 77 -0.74 13.81 -42.45
CA GLY A 77 -0.55 12.39 -42.71
C GLY A 77 -1.18 11.89 -44.01
N LEU A 78 -0.58 10.83 -44.56
CA LEU A 78 -1.09 10.10 -45.72
C LEU A 78 -1.86 8.83 -45.31
N PRO A 79 -2.81 8.35 -46.13
CA PRO A 79 -3.49 7.09 -45.87
C PRO A 79 -2.50 5.93 -45.71
N LEU A 80 -2.69 5.10 -44.68
CA LEU A 80 -1.84 3.95 -44.38
C LEU A 80 -1.57 3.08 -45.62
N ALA A 81 -2.61 2.75 -46.39
CA ALA A 81 -2.47 1.90 -47.56
C ALA A 81 -1.54 2.48 -48.63
N GLU A 82 -1.51 3.81 -48.80
CA GLU A 82 -0.64 4.50 -49.75
C GLU A 82 0.83 4.43 -49.29
N VAL A 83 1.07 4.72 -48.00
CA VAL A 83 2.40 4.64 -47.39
C VAL A 83 2.95 3.21 -47.47
N LEU A 84 2.14 2.20 -47.14
CA LEU A 84 2.52 0.79 -47.23
C LEU A 84 2.81 0.36 -48.67
N GLN A 85 2.06 0.85 -49.67
CA GLN A 85 2.36 0.55 -51.08
C GLN A 85 3.70 1.15 -51.54
N LEU A 86 4.00 2.38 -51.13
CA LEU A 86 5.30 3.01 -51.38
C LEU A 86 6.42 2.21 -50.71
N PHE A 87 6.23 1.84 -49.43
CA PHE A 87 7.19 1.02 -48.71
C PHE A 87 7.42 -0.35 -49.37
N ASN A 88 6.35 -1.02 -49.80
CA ASN A 88 6.43 -2.33 -50.48
C ASN A 88 7.16 -2.23 -51.83
N LYS A 89 7.02 -1.10 -52.53
CA LYS A 89 7.78 -0.82 -53.76
C LYS A 89 9.28 -0.74 -53.45
N SER A 90 9.67 -0.03 -52.39
CA SER A 90 11.08 0.07 -51.97
C SER A 90 11.60 -1.27 -51.42
N LEU A 91 10.79 -2.04 -50.71
CA LEU A 91 11.12 -3.40 -50.28
C LEU A 91 11.37 -4.36 -51.46
N SER A 92 10.75 -4.13 -52.62
CA SER A 92 10.96 -4.96 -53.81
C SER A 92 12.33 -4.77 -54.48
N THR A 93 13.05 -3.69 -54.18
CA THR A 93 14.36 -3.38 -54.77
C THR A 93 15.54 -3.85 -53.91
N VAL A 94 15.29 -4.29 -52.68
CA VAL A 94 16.32 -4.67 -51.70
C VAL A 94 16.33 -6.16 -51.41
N LYS A 95 17.45 -6.66 -50.87
CA LYS A 95 17.60 -8.05 -50.42
C LYS A 95 17.64 -8.19 -48.90
N SER A 96 18.00 -7.11 -48.21
CA SER A 96 18.18 -7.06 -46.76
C SER A 96 17.50 -5.82 -46.19
N ILE A 97 16.93 -5.96 -45.01
CA ILE A 97 16.45 -4.86 -44.18
C ILE A 97 17.30 -4.78 -42.91
N ALA A 98 17.57 -3.57 -42.45
CA ALA A 98 18.28 -3.33 -41.21
C ALA A 98 17.51 -2.34 -40.32
N GLY A 99 17.74 -2.42 -39.02
CA GLY A 99 17.19 -1.49 -38.05
C GLY A 99 17.88 -1.65 -36.70
N HIS A 100 17.47 -0.86 -35.71
CA HIS A 100 17.92 -1.00 -34.33
C HIS A 100 16.76 -1.50 -33.50
N ASN A 101 16.83 -2.76 -33.00
CA ASN A 101 15.65 -3.43 -32.42
C ASN A 101 14.52 -3.73 -33.44
N VAL A 102 14.91 -3.92 -34.71
CA VAL A 102 14.03 -4.01 -35.91
C VAL A 102 12.92 -5.07 -35.85
N GLU A 103 13.01 -6.07 -34.97
CA GLU A 103 11.96 -7.08 -34.81
C GLU A 103 10.62 -6.47 -34.38
N PHE A 104 10.68 -5.40 -33.57
CA PHE A 104 9.50 -4.65 -33.17
C PHE A 104 8.85 -3.96 -34.37
N ASP A 105 9.64 -3.19 -35.13
CA ASP A 105 9.19 -2.44 -36.32
C ASP A 105 8.66 -3.36 -37.41
N ILE A 106 9.29 -4.52 -37.59
CA ILE A 106 8.82 -5.57 -38.51
C ILE A 106 7.45 -6.08 -38.07
N SER A 107 7.27 -6.35 -36.78
CA SER A 107 6.02 -6.93 -36.28
C SER A 107 4.87 -5.94 -36.39
N VAL A 108 5.07 -4.68 -36.00
CA VAL A 108 4.03 -3.65 -36.08
C VAL A 108 3.69 -3.30 -37.54
N THR A 109 4.69 -3.14 -38.41
CA THR A 109 4.46 -2.88 -39.84
C THR A 109 3.81 -4.08 -40.52
N GLY A 110 4.22 -5.30 -40.14
CA GLY A 110 3.61 -6.54 -40.61
C GLY A 110 2.13 -6.66 -40.22
N ALA A 111 1.77 -6.27 -39.00
CA ALA A 111 0.38 -6.18 -38.57
C ALA A 111 -0.40 -5.16 -39.41
N GLU A 112 0.19 -4.00 -39.75
CA GLU A 112 -0.46 -3.01 -40.63
C GLU A 112 -0.65 -3.50 -42.08
N PHE A 113 0.31 -4.25 -42.64
CA PHE A 113 0.12 -4.91 -43.94
C PHE A 113 -1.08 -5.88 -43.92
N LEU A 114 -1.22 -6.65 -42.84
CA LEU A 114 -2.36 -7.55 -42.65
C LEU A 114 -3.67 -6.79 -42.47
N ARG A 115 -3.69 -5.70 -41.69
CA ARG A 115 -4.86 -4.83 -41.51
C ARG A 115 -5.32 -4.20 -42.83
N ALA A 116 -4.38 -3.76 -43.66
CA ALA A 116 -4.65 -3.16 -44.95
C ALA A 116 -4.97 -4.19 -46.06
N GLY A 117 -4.81 -5.49 -45.80
CA GLY A 117 -4.98 -6.54 -46.80
C GLY A 117 -3.97 -6.46 -47.96
N ILE A 118 -2.77 -5.92 -47.70
CA ILE A 118 -1.73 -5.74 -48.70
C ILE A 118 -0.71 -6.87 -48.57
N GLU A 119 -0.54 -7.66 -49.63
CA GLU A 119 0.51 -8.69 -49.67
C GLU A 119 1.90 -8.07 -49.69
N THR A 120 2.84 -8.63 -48.91
CA THR A 120 4.22 -8.16 -48.85
C THR A 120 5.23 -9.31 -48.86
N ASN A 121 6.39 -9.06 -49.46
CA ASN A 121 7.56 -9.95 -49.43
C ASN A 121 8.41 -9.77 -48.17
N PHE A 122 7.97 -8.94 -47.22
CA PHE A 122 8.70 -8.54 -46.01
C PHE A 122 9.36 -9.70 -45.24
N HIS A 123 8.63 -10.81 -45.08
CA HIS A 123 9.07 -12.01 -44.38
C HIS A 123 10.19 -12.81 -45.09
N ARG A 124 10.47 -12.50 -46.37
CA ARG A 124 11.49 -13.20 -47.17
C ARG A 124 12.83 -12.46 -47.20
N LEU A 125 12.87 -11.22 -46.74
CA LEU A 125 14.07 -10.39 -46.73
C LEU A 125 15.01 -10.81 -45.59
N ASN A 126 16.30 -10.59 -45.80
CA ASN A 126 17.28 -10.83 -44.75
C ASN A 126 17.24 -9.72 -43.70
N VAL A 127 16.99 -10.06 -42.43
CA VAL A 127 16.86 -9.07 -41.34
C VAL A 127 18.17 -8.90 -40.60
N ILE A 128 18.60 -7.65 -40.41
CA ILE A 128 19.83 -7.30 -39.73
C ILE A 128 19.52 -6.36 -38.56
N ASP A 129 19.71 -6.85 -37.34
CA ASP A 129 19.49 -6.06 -36.13
C ASP A 129 20.83 -5.53 -35.58
N THR A 130 21.03 -4.20 -35.69
CA THR A 130 22.23 -3.53 -35.20
C THR A 130 22.38 -3.62 -33.68
N LYS A 131 21.28 -3.67 -32.92
CA LYS A 131 21.29 -3.86 -31.45
C LYS A 131 21.98 -5.18 -31.09
N SER A 132 21.52 -6.27 -31.70
CA SER A 132 22.02 -7.62 -31.42
C SER A 132 23.48 -7.79 -31.88
N LEU A 133 23.82 -7.30 -33.07
CA LEU A 133 25.17 -7.48 -33.64
C LEU A 133 26.23 -6.60 -32.97
N SER A 134 25.85 -5.44 -32.42
CA SER A 134 26.77 -4.54 -31.72
C SER A 134 26.96 -4.83 -30.23
N THR A 135 26.14 -5.70 -29.62
CA THR A 135 26.14 -5.94 -28.16
C THR A 135 27.51 -6.30 -27.60
N GLN A 136 28.23 -7.22 -28.27
CA GLN A 136 29.58 -7.62 -27.84
C GLN A 136 30.62 -6.52 -28.05
N TYR A 137 30.43 -5.69 -29.08
CA TYR A 137 31.33 -4.57 -29.37
C TYR A 137 31.17 -3.44 -28.35
N CYS A 138 29.93 -3.11 -27.95
CA CYS A 138 29.67 -2.09 -26.93
C CYS A 138 30.10 -2.54 -25.53
N ALA A 139 29.95 -3.83 -25.22
CA ALA A 139 30.37 -4.45 -23.96
C ALA A 139 29.85 -3.73 -22.69
N LEU A 140 28.61 -3.24 -22.73
CA LEU A 140 28.01 -2.47 -21.64
C LEU A 140 27.65 -3.37 -20.45
N PRO A 141 27.98 -2.99 -19.19
CA PRO A 141 27.65 -3.77 -18.01
C PRO A 141 26.14 -3.77 -17.71
N GLY A 142 25.68 -4.76 -16.93
CA GLY A 142 24.29 -4.81 -16.42
C GLY A 142 23.29 -5.64 -17.24
N GLY A 143 23.75 -6.49 -18.16
CA GLY A 143 22.87 -7.43 -18.87
C GLY A 143 22.43 -8.62 -18.01
N ARG A 144 21.29 -9.23 -18.34
CA ARG A 144 20.72 -10.36 -17.60
C ARG A 144 21.60 -11.61 -17.73
N GLY A 145 21.78 -12.34 -16.63
CA GLY A 145 22.47 -13.63 -16.61
C GLY A 145 23.99 -13.54 -16.88
N GLY A 146 24.64 -12.43 -16.52
CA GLY A 146 26.08 -12.22 -16.71
C GLY A 146 26.50 -11.84 -18.13
N LYS A 147 25.54 -11.53 -19.01
CA LYS A 147 25.79 -11.03 -20.37
C LYS A 147 25.94 -9.51 -20.39
N TYR A 148 26.47 -8.96 -21.49
CA TYR A 148 26.45 -7.52 -21.74
C TYR A 148 25.01 -7.02 -21.98
N LYS A 149 24.75 -5.78 -21.57
CA LYS A 149 23.51 -5.06 -21.81
C LYS A 149 23.38 -4.77 -23.32
N TRP A 150 22.17 -4.89 -23.87
CA TRP A 150 21.88 -4.41 -25.22
C TRP A 150 22.06 -2.88 -25.28
N PRO A 151 22.85 -2.35 -26.24
CA PRO A 151 23.00 -0.92 -26.38
C PRO A 151 21.69 -0.31 -26.89
N THR A 152 21.33 0.86 -26.38
CA THR A 152 20.38 1.76 -27.05
C THR A 152 21.04 2.35 -28.30
N LEU A 153 20.23 2.91 -29.21
CA LEU A 153 20.76 3.53 -30.44
C LEU A 153 21.71 4.68 -30.10
N GLY A 154 21.37 5.51 -29.10
CA GLY A 154 22.24 6.56 -28.59
C GLY A 154 23.56 6.03 -28.02
N GLU A 155 23.53 4.98 -27.18
CA GLU A 155 24.75 4.35 -26.66
C GLU A 155 25.63 3.75 -27.76
N LEU A 156 25.02 3.17 -28.80
CA LEU A 156 25.75 2.65 -29.96
C LEU A 156 26.37 3.79 -30.78
N HIS A 157 25.61 4.85 -31.06
CA HIS A 157 26.08 6.02 -31.80
C HIS A 157 27.24 6.70 -31.07
N HIS A 158 27.10 6.95 -29.77
CA HIS A 158 28.17 7.49 -28.93
C HIS A 158 29.41 6.60 -28.93
N LYS A 159 29.23 5.27 -28.88
CA LYS A 159 30.35 4.33 -28.91
C LYS A 159 31.12 4.36 -30.24
N LEU A 160 30.43 4.57 -31.35
CA LEU A 160 31.02 4.58 -32.69
C LEU A 160 31.63 5.94 -33.06
N PHE A 161 31.02 7.05 -32.64
CA PHE A 161 31.35 8.39 -33.14
C PHE A 161 31.79 9.39 -32.05
N GLY A 162 31.62 9.07 -30.77
CA GLY A 162 31.96 9.96 -29.64
C GLY A 162 30.98 11.11 -29.42
N GLU A 163 29.85 11.10 -30.12
CA GLU A 163 28.79 12.11 -30.07
C GLU A 163 27.44 11.43 -29.84
N ASP A 164 26.58 12.06 -29.05
CA ASP A 164 25.15 11.73 -29.02
C ASP A 164 24.47 12.37 -30.26
N PHE A 165 23.34 11.82 -30.70
CA PHE A 165 22.56 12.45 -31.78
C PHE A 165 21.29 13.08 -31.19
N ASP A 166 21.01 14.32 -31.57
CA ASP A 166 19.81 15.04 -31.14
C ASP A 166 18.58 14.49 -31.87
N ALA A 167 17.47 14.32 -31.13
CA ALA A 167 16.16 13.81 -31.55
C ALA A 167 15.95 12.27 -31.61
N ALA A 168 16.30 11.55 -30.54
CA ALA A 168 15.80 10.19 -30.32
C ALA A 168 14.27 10.17 -30.22
N HIS A 169 13.60 9.17 -30.82
CA HIS A 169 12.13 9.03 -30.94
C HIS A 169 11.51 9.89 -32.04
N ASN A 170 12.22 10.01 -33.15
CA ASN A 170 11.65 10.42 -34.41
C ASN A 170 12.15 9.43 -35.46
N ALA A 171 11.25 8.65 -36.05
CA ALA A 171 11.61 7.60 -37.00
C ALA A 171 12.58 8.09 -38.11
N SER A 172 12.50 9.35 -38.54
CA SER A 172 13.45 9.87 -39.54
C SER A 172 14.87 10.07 -38.99
N ALA A 173 15.00 10.58 -37.77
CA ALA A 173 16.29 10.77 -37.09
C ALA A 173 16.88 9.40 -36.69
N ASP A 174 16.04 8.50 -36.18
CA ASP A 174 16.43 7.16 -35.78
C ASP A 174 16.85 6.31 -36.99
N VAL A 175 16.19 6.43 -38.15
CA VAL A 175 16.64 5.82 -39.41
C VAL A 175 18.01 6.34 -39.83
N GLN A 176 18.24 7.65 -39.75
CA GLN A 176 19.53 8.24 -40.16
C GLN A 176 20.66 7.80 -39.22
N ALA A 177 20.44 7.85 -37.91
CA ALA A 177 21.40 7.36 -36.92
C ALA A 177 21.65 5.86 -37.06
N THR A 178 20.60 5.08 -37.31
CA THR A 178 20.71 3.63 -37.52
C THR A 178 21.44 3.30 -38.82
N ALA A 179 21.16 4.02 -39.93
CA ALA A 179 21.87 3.84 -41.20
C ALA A 179 23.36 4.13 -41.04
N ARG A 180 23.71 5.23 -40.37
CA ARG A 180 25.10 5.59 -40.06
C ARG A 180 25.79 4.50 -39.22
N CYS A 181 25.15 4.08 -38.13
CA CYS A 181 25.69 3.00 -37.28
C CYS A 181 25.83 1.69 -38.05
N PHE A 182 24.84 1.31 -38.87
CA PHE A 182 24.86 0.09 -39.67
C PHE A 182 26.04 0.05 -40.65
N LEU A 183 26.24 1.12 -41.42
CA LEU A 183 27.35 1.26 -42.37
C LEU A 183 28.71 1.24 -41.66
N GLU A 184 28.81 1.91 -40.52
CA GLU A 184 30.04 1.94 -39.71
C GLU A 184 30.38 0.57 -39.12
N LEU A 185 29.37 -0.20 -38.68
CA LEU A 185 29.58 -1.56 -38.21
C LEU A 185 30.05 -2.51 -39.33
N ILE A 186 29.67 -2.27 -40.60
CA ILE A 186 30.22 -2.99 -41.76
C ILE A 186 31.68 -2.58 -41.97
N ARG A 187 31.98 -1.27 -41.95
CA ARG A 187 33.34 -0.73 -42.09
C ARG A 187 34.30 -1.31 -41.05
N LEU A 188 33.86 -1.42 -39.80
CA LEU A 188 34.63 -1.99 -38.68
C LEU A 188 34.70 -3.53 -38.70
N GLY A 189 34.02 -4.19 -39.63
CA GLY A 189 34.03 -5.66 -39.76
C GLY A 189 33.23 -6.39 -38.67
N ILE A 190 32.38 -5.67 -37.94
CA ILE A 190 31.46 -6.24 -36.95
C ILE A 190 30.29 -6.89 -37.67
N ILE A 191 29.71 -6.20 -38.67
CA ILE A 191 28.75 -6.78 -39.61
C ILE A 191 29.51 -7.37 -40.80
N GLN A 192 29.71 -8.69 -40.74
CA GLN A 192 30.38 -9.47 -41.78
C GLN A 192 29.44 -9.96 -42.90
N SER A 193 30.02 -10.45 -44.00
CA SER A 193 29.30 -10.94 -45.20
C SER A 193 28.27 -12.04 -44.90
N GLN A 194 28.53 -12.89 -43.91
CA GLN A 194 27.59 -13.92 -43.44
C GLN A 194 26.29 -13.33 -42.89
N HIS A 195 26.34 -12.18 -42.21
CA HIS A 195 25.14 -11.50 -41.68
C HIS A 195 24.35 -10.84 -42.80
N LEU A 196 25.03 -10.29 -43.80
CA LEU A 196 24.43 -9.64 -44.96
C LEU A 196 23.94 -10.63 -46.04
N LYS A 197 24.36 -11.91 -45.96
CA LYS A 197 24.13 -12.96 -46.98
C LYS A 197 24.64 -12.57 -48.37
N VAL A 198 25.82 -11.96 -48.42
CA VAL A 198 26.53 -11.56 -49.66
C VAL A 198 27.88 -12.25 -49.76
N ASP A 199 28.50 -12.20 -50.94
CA ASP A 199 29.87 -12.68 -51.12
C ASP A 199 30.86 -11.84 -50.30
N PRO A 200 31.88 -12.43 -49.65
CA PRO A 200 32.90 -11.69 -48.89
C PRO A 200 33.52 -10.51 -49.65
N SER A 201 33.69 -10.62 -50.97
CA SER A 201 34.25 -9.56 -51.82
C SER A 201 33.43 -8.26 -51.79
N VAL A 202 32.13 -8.32 -51.47
CA VAL A 202 31.27 -7.13 -51.35
C VAL A 202 31.62 -6.32 -50.11
N VAL A 203 31.83 -6.97 -48.96
CA VAL A 203 32.21 -6.30 -47.71
C VAL A 203 33.66 -5.79 -47.77
N GLU A 204 34.56 -6.58 -48.37
CA GLU A 204 35.95 -6.15 -48.59
C GLU A 204 36.00 -4.89 -49.47
N ARG A 205 35.21 -4.85 -50.55
CA ARG A 205 35.11 -3.67 -51.41
C ARG A 205 34.51 -2.47 -50.68
N PHE A 206 33.48 -2.66 -49.86
CA PHE A 206 32.90 -1.60 -49.05
C PHE A 206 33.95 -1.00 -48.09
N GLN A 207 34.71 -1.85 -47.39
CA GLN A 207 35.76 -1.41 -46.47
C GLN A 207 36.89 -0.65 -47.18
N GLN A 208 37.26 -1.05 -48.40
CA GLN A 208 38.25 -0.35 -49.24
C GLN A 208 37.76 1.01 -49.75
N LEU A 209 36.44 1.22 -49.85
CA LEU A 209 35.85 2.48 -50.29
C LEU A 209 35.73 3.50 -49.14
N HIS A 210 35.73 3.04 -47.89
CA HIS A 210 35.46 3.85 -46.70
C HIS A 210 36.61 3.76 -45.68
N ASP A 211 37.65 4.58 -45.89
CA ASP A 211 38.84 4.62 -45.01
C ASP A 211 38.62 5.41 -43.70
N ASN A 212 37.62 6.29 -43.67
CA ASN A 212 37.26 7.13 -42.52
C ASN A 212 35.92 6.68 -41.91
N PRO A 213 35.62 7.05 -40.65
CA PRO A 213 34.29 6.85 -40.07
C PRO A 213 33.18 7.37 -40.99
N ILE A 214 32.05 6.66 -41.06
CA ILE A 214 30.93 7.06 -41.91
C ILE A 214 30.39 8.42 -41.46
N GLU A 215 30.42 9.39 -42.38
CA GLU A 215 29.89 10.74 -42.16
C GLU A 215 28.37 10.76 -42.19
N PRO A 216 27.71 11.70 -41.47
CA PRO A 216 26.28 11.90 -41.59
C PRO A 216 25.92 12.26 -43.03
N ILE A 217 24.98 11.52 -43.61
CA ILE A 217 24.44 11.86 -44.92
C ILE A 217 23.57 13.10 -44.69
N GLY A 218 24.05 14.26 -45.13
CA GLY A 218 23.49 15.59 -44.87
C GLY A 218 22.13 15.84 -45.53
N LEU A 219 21.15 15.01 -45.19
CA LEU A 219 19.74 15.29 -45.40
C LEU A 219 19.33 16.30 -44.34
N GLU A 220 18.70 17.40 -44.75
CA GLU A 220 17.88 18.21 -43.85
C GLU A 220 16.70 17.35 -43.42
N VAL A 221 16.92 16.48 -42.43
CA VAL A 221 15.86 16.06 -41.53
C VAL A 221 15.61 17.31 -40.71
N GLU A 222 14.65 18.16 -41.11
CA GLU A 222 14.17 19.18 -40.20
C GLU A 222 13.87 18.44 -38.89
N ALA A 223 14.50 18.88 -37.80
CA ALA A 223 14.08 18.44 -36.48
C ALA A 223 12.66 18.96 -36.33
N TYR A 224 11.68 18.12 -36.68
CA TYR A 224 10.25 18.47 -36.70
C TYR A 224 9.71 18.49 -35.27
N HIS A 225 10.37 19.24 -34.40
CA HIS A 225 9.71 19.82 -33.26
C HIS A 225 8.89 20.97 -33.82
N GLU A 226 7.56 20.83 -33.82
CA GLU A 226 6.74 22.03 -33.69
C GLU A 226 7.39 22.83 -32.55
N LYS A 227 7.64 24.12 -32.78
CA LYS A 227 7.78 25.04 -31.66
C LYS A 227 6.52 24.80 -30.84
N GLU A 228 6.66 24.11 -29.71
CA GLU A 228 5.59 24.02 -28.73
C GLU A 228 5.06 25.44 -28.63
N ALA A 229 3.78 25.63 -28.97
CA ALA A 229 3.13 26.87 -28.61
C ALA A 229 3.40 27.00 -27.13
N GLU A 230 4.19 28.01 -26.74
CA GLU A 230 4.46 28.29 -25.33
C GLU A 230 3.11 28.18 -24.64
N PRO A 231 2.96 27.31 -23.62
CA PRO A 231 1.69 27.18 -22.94
C PRO A 231 1.31 28.60 -22.55
N GLU A 232 0.18 29.10 -23.07
CA GLU A 232 -0.31 30.41 -22.72
C GLU A 232 -0.36 30.41 -21.19
N VAL A 233 0.56 31.15 -20.58
CA VAL A 233 0.57 31.35 -19.14
C VAL A 233 -0.67 32.19 -18.90
N ALA A 234 -1.80 31.52 -18.69
CA ALA A 234 -3.06 32.17 -18.42
C ALA A 234 -2.81 33.12 -17.25
N GLU A 235 -3.04 34.41 -17.48
CA GLU A 235 -2.93 35.39 -16.40
C GLU A 235 -3.79 34.91 -15.23
N PRO A 236 -3.31 35.05 -13.98
CA PRO A 236 -4.02 34.54 -12.82
C PRO A 236 -5.44 35.11 -12.80
N ILE A 237 -6.42 34.24 -13.02
CA ILE A 237 -7.83 34.59 -12.98
C ILE A 237 -8.17 34.85 -11.52
N ALA A 238 -8.63 36.07 -11.22
CA ALA A 238 -9.11 36.38 -9.89
C ALA A 238 -10.40 35.59 -9.61
N PRO A 239 -10.56 34.98 -8.42
CA PRO A 239 -11.79 34.30 -8.04
C PRO A 239 -12.99 35.24 -8.15
N SER A 240 -14.10 34.75 -8.71
CA SER A 240 -15.35 35.51 -8.69
C SER A 240 -15.87 35.72 -7.26
N ALA A 241 -16.64 36.78 -7.01
CA ALA A 241 -17.20 37.06 -5.68
C ALA A 241 -18.01 35.87 -5.11
N ASN A 242 -18.77 35.16 -5.95
CA ASN A 242 -19.52 33.97 -5.52
C ASN A 242 -18.60 32.81 -5.11
N LEU A 243 -17.43 32.66 -5.77
CA LEU A 243 -16.45 31.64 -5.41
C LEU A 243 -15.73 31.98 -4.09
N THR A 244 -15.51 33.27 -3.82
CA THR A 244 -14.89 33.69 -2.54
C THR A 244 -15.75 33.32 -1.33
N GLU A 245 -17.08 33.36 -1.45
CA GLU A 245 -18.02 32.99 -0.38
C GLU A 245 -18.27 31.47 -0.28
N ALA A 246 -17.94 30.69 -1.32
CA ALA A 246 -18.13 29.24 -1.32
C ALA A 246 -17.24 28.55 -0.26
N THR A 247 -17.74 27.50 0.39
CA THR A 247 -16.90 26.66 1.25
C THR A 247 -16.22 25.59 0.39
N PHE A 248 -14.95 25.30 0.65
CA PHE A 248 -14.24 24.16 0.06
C PHE A 248 -14.03 23.09 1.13
N THR A 249 -14.10 21.82 0.72
CA THR A 249 -13.83 20.66 1.59
C THR A 249 -12.89 19.71 0.87
N HIS A 250 -11.81 19.30 1.55
CA HIS A 250 -10.95 18.25 1.02
C HIS A 250 -11.62 16.87 1.10
N LEU A 251 -11.81 16.25 -0.08
CA LEU A 251 -12.45 14.94 -0.24
C LEU A 251 -11.46 13.78 -0.49
N HIS A 252 -10.18 14.09 -0.74
CA HIS A 252 -9.12 13.12 -1.01
C HIS A 252 -7.90 13.51 -0.17
N ASN A 253 -7.68 12.78 0.93
CA ASN A 253 -6.58 13.03 1.88
C ASN A 253 -6.01 11.72 2.43
N HIS A 254 -4.69 11.68 2.50
CA HIS A 254 -3.91 10.63 3.10
C HIS A 254 -3.41 11.05 4.47
N THR A 255 -3.65 10.19 5.45
CA THR A 255 -3.16 10.35 6.82
C THR A 255 -1.92 9.49 7.02
N GLN A 256 -1.32 9.57 8.21
CA GLN A 256 -0.25 8.68 8.66
C GLN A 256 -0.57 7.16 8.53
N PHE A 257 -1.83 6.79 8.27
CA PHE A 257 -2.27 5.41 8.06
C PHE A 257 -2.20 4.94 6.59
N SER A 258 -1.93 5.83 5.65
CA SER A 258 -1.30 5.47 4.37
C SER A 258 0.18 5.18 4.64
N VAL A 259 0.44 3.99 5.17
CA VAL A 259 1.74 3.62 5.78
C VAL A 259 2.91 3.88 4.82
N LEU A 260 3.89 4.67 5.29
CA LEU A 260 5.09 5.10 4.54
C LEU A 260 4.83 5.99 3.31
N ASP A 261 3.68 6.64 3.29
CA ASP A 261 3.26 7.49 2.18
C ASP A 261 2.61 8.78 2.70
N GLY A 262 1.49 8.66 3.42
CA GLY A 262 0.87 9.79 4.11
C GLY A 262 1.61 10.21 5.38
N LEU A 263 1.81 11.51 5.55
CA LEU A 263 2.47 12.15 6.69
C LEU A 263 1.48 12.88 7.62
N SER A 264 0.25 13.11 7.18
CA SER A 264 -0.71 13.92 7.95
C SER A 264 -1.22 13.19 9.20
N ASP A 265 -0.92 13.73 10.39
CA ASP A 265 -1.55 13.24 11.61
C ASP A 265 -3.01 13.71 11.70
N ILE A 266 -3.89 12.80 12.13
CA ILE A 266 -5.35 13.04 12.17
C ILE A 266 -5.73 14.29 13.00
N PRO A 267 -5.26 14.47 14.25
CA PRO A 267 -5.56 15.66 15.03
C PRO A 267 -5.20 16.97 14.34
N SER A 268 -3.99 17.08 13.80
CA SER A 268 -3.53 18.31 13.15
C SER A 268 -4.25 18.56 11.82
N LEU A 269 -4.55 17.52 11.05
CA LEU A 269 -5.34 17.62 9.81
C LEU A 269 -6.74 18.20 10.10
N VAL A 270 -7.45 17.64 11.10
CA VAL A 270 -8.78 18.13 11.51
C VAL A 270 -8.71 19.54 12.10
N ALA A 271 -7.68 19.83 12.90
CA ALA A 271 -7.46 21.17 13.45
C ALA A 271 -7.21 22.20 12.34
N LYS A 272 -6.43 21.86 11.31
CA LYS A 272 -6.19 22.76 10.17
C LYS A 272 -7.47 23.02 9.38
N ALA A 273 -8.25 21.97 9.08
CA ALA A 273 -9.55 22.12 8.43
C ALA A 273 -10.50 23.06 9.21
N LYS A 274 -10.56 22.89 10.54
CA LYS A 274 -11.37 23.74 11.42
C LYS A 274 -10.89 25.18 11.46
N ASN A 275 -9.57 25.40 11.61
CA ASN A 275 -8.98 26.74 11.67
C ASN A 275 -9.16 27.51 10.36
N ASP A 276 -9.21 26.79 9.24
CA ASP A 276 -9.45 27.35 7.92
C ASP A 276 -10.96 27.53 7.61
N GLY A 277 -11.85 27.13 8.51
CA GLY A 277 -13.30 27.32 8.38
C GLY A 277 -14.04 26.26 7.56
N MET A 278 -13.41 25.10 7.28
CA MET A 278 -14.07 23.97 6.65
C MET A 278 -15.10 23.34 7.60
N LYS A 279 -16.20 22.81 7.06
CA LYS A 279 -17.27 22.17 7.85
C LYS A 279 -17.16 20.65 7.90
N ALA A 280 -16.44 20.07 6.96
CA ALA A 280 -16.25 18.64 6.79
C ALA A 280 -14.82 18.36 6.32
N VAL A 281 -14.38 17.12 6.46
CA VAL A 281 -13.11 16.63 5.90
C VAL A 281 -13.21 15.13 5.67
N ALA A 282 -12.58 14.63 4.61
CA ALA A 282 -12.52 13.20 4.30
C ALA A 282 -11.21 12.53 4.75
N ILE A 283 -11.30 11.24 5.06
CA ILE A 283 -10.17 10.32 5.18
C ILE A 283 -10.26 9.30 4.04
N THR A 284 -9.20 9.14 3.26
CA THR A 284 -9.18 8.25 2.08
C THR A 284 -7.84 7.54 1.97
N ASP A 285 -7.38 6.92 3.05
CA ASP A 285 -6.10 6.23 3.08
C ASP A 285 -5.99 5.10 2.04
N HIS A 286 -4.77 4.78 1.62
CA HIS A 286 -4.50 3.80 0.56
C HIS A 286 -4.92 2.39 0.96
N GLY A 287 -6.02 1.91 0.39
CA GLY A 287 -6.49 0.53 0.47
C GLY A 287 -6.73 0.01 1.89
N ASN A 288 -6.93 0.88 2.87
CA ASN A 288 -7.12 0.52 4.27
C ASN A 288 -8.01 1.52 5.00
N MET A 289 -8.47 1.11 6.19
CA MET A 289 -9.30 1.92 7.08
C MET A 289 -8.67 2.05 8.48
N PHE A 290 -7.35 1.91 8.60
CA PHE A 290 -6.68 1.84 9.91
C PHE A 290 -6.98 3.06 10.81
N GLY A 291 -7.02 4.26 10.22
CA GLY A 291 -7.25 5.51 10.92
C GLY A 291 -8.71 5.91 11.11
N VAL A 292 -9.67 5.22 10.47
CA VAL A 292 -11.07 5.67 10.33
C VAL A 292 -11.75 5.90 11.67
N LYS A 293 -11.58 4.98 12.63
CA LYS A 293 -12.21 5.12 13.94
C LYS A 293 -11.63 6.29 14.76
N LYS A 294 -10.31 6.47 14.74
CA LYS A 294 -9.64 7.62 15.35
C LYS A 294 -10.09 8.93 14.71
N PHE A 295 -10.14 8.98 13.38
CA PHE A 295 -10.58 10.13 12.61
C PHE A 295 -12.02 10.53 12.94
N HIS A 296 -12.94 9.56 12.96
CA HIS A 296 -14.34 9.78 13.30
C HIS A 296 -14.49 10.43 14.68
N GLU A 297 -13.82 9.91 15.71
CA GLU A 297 -13.89 10.47 17.06
C GLU A 297 -13.32 11.88 17.13
N VAL A 298 -12.16 12.13 16.51
CA VAL A 298 -11.51 13.46 16.49
C VAL A 298 -12.39 14.48 15.78
N CYS A 299 -12.95 14.15 14.63
CA CYS A 299 -13.88 15.02 13.91
C CYS A 299 -15.10 15.38 14.77
N LEU A 300 -15.72 14.40 15.41
CA LEU A 300 -16.88 14.63 16.28
C LEU A 300 -16.55 15.51 17.50
N MET A 301 -15.38 15.31 18.12
CA MET A 301 -14.91 16.16 19.23
C MET A 301 -14.68 17.60 18.77
N GLU A 302 -14.09 17.79 17.59
CA GLU A 302 -13.80 19.10 17.03
C GLU A 302 -15.00 19.78 16.36
N LYS A 303 -16.14 19.08 16.25
CA LYS A 303 -17.37 19.49 15.56
C LYS A 303 -17.20 19.69 14.05
N ILE A 304 -16.32 18.89 13.44
CA ILE A 304 -16.16 18.76 11.99
C ILE A 304 -16.90 17.51 11.54
N LYS A 305 -17.62 17.59 10.42
CA LYS A 305 -18.33 16.43 9.86
C LYS A 305 -17.33 15.45 9.23
N PRO A 306 -17.22 14.20 9.73
CA PRO A 306 -16.32 13.21 9.13
C PRO A 306 -16.93 12.65 7.84
N ILE A 307 -16.13 12.58 6.77
CA ILE A 307 -16.45 11.83 5.57
C ILE A 307 -15.52 10.61 5.54
N LEU A 308 -16.09 9.41 5.72
CA LEU A 308 -15.30 8.19 5.81
C LEU A 308 -15.12 7.61 4.41
N GLY A 309 -13.89 7.34 4.02
CA GLY A 309 -13.57 6.82 2.71
C GLY A 309 -12.30 5.98 2.68
N CYS A 310 -11.92 5.57 1.48
CA CYS A 310 -10.71 4.81 1.18
C CYS A 310 -10.34 5.04 -0.28
N GLU A 311 -9.06 5.22 -0.58
CA GLU A 311 -8.58 5.15 -1.95
C GLU A 311 -8.24 3.69 -2.29
N MET A 312 -9.10 3.05 -3.07
CA MET A 312 -9.01 1.63 -3.41
C MET A 312 -8.11 1.39 -4.62
N TYR A 313 -7.45 0.24 -4.64
CA TYR A 313 -6.77 -0.27 -5.84
C TYR A 313 -7.70 -1.19 -6.64
N VAL A 314 -8.09 -0.81 -7.84
CA VAL A 314 -8.92 -1.63 -8.75
C VAL A 314 -8.01 -2.43 -9.69
N ALA A 315 -8.11 -3.76 -9.62
CA ALA A 315 -7.26 -4.67 -10.38
C ALA A 315 -7.52 -4.57 -11.89
N ARG A 316 -6.45 -4.50 -12.69
CA ARG A 316 -6.52 -4.32 -14.15
C ARG A 316 -7.14 -5.49 -14.92
N ARG A 317 -7.06 -6.70 -14.36
CA ARG A 317 -7.52 -7.96 -14.99
C ARG A 317 -8.44 -8.79 -14.10
N GLY A 318 -8.76 -8.31 -12.90
CA GLY A 318 -9.46 -9.06 -11.84
C GLY A 318 -8.59 -9.31 -10.61
N MET A 319 -9.19 -9.30 -9.41
CA MET A 319 -8.45 -9.29 -8.14
C MET A 319 -7.75 -10.62 -7.80
N HIS A 320 -8.20 -11.72 -8.40
CA HIS A 320 -7.59 -13.05 -8.22
C HIS A 320 -6.37 -13.31 -9.12
N HIS A 321 -6.11 -12.46 -10.12
CA HIS A 321 -4.90 -12.56 -10.94
C HIS A 321 -3.69 -12.02 -10.19
N LYS A 322 -2.68 -12.89 -9.94
CA LYS A 322 -1.49 -12.64 -9.12
C LYS A 322 -0.19 -13.13 -9.76
N GLU A 323 -0.14 -13.16 -11.09
CA GLU A 323 0.95 -13.82 -11.85
C GLU A 323 1.87 -12.81 -12.53
N ASN A 324 1.33 -11.67 -13.00
CA ASN A 324 2.10 -10.69 -13.75
C ASN A 324 2.58 -9.56 -12.86
N ASN A 325 3.85 -9.60 -12.46
CA ASN A 325 4.50 -8.61 -11.60
C ASN A 325 4.52 -7.17 -12.15
N LYS A 326 4.15 -6.93 -13.41
CA LYS A 326 4.04 -5.57 -13.98
C LYS A 326 2.61 -5.04 -13.89
N MET A 327 1.62 -5.84 -14.27
CA MET A 327 0.22 -5.41 -14.33
C MET A 327 -0.56 -5.67 -13.04
N ASP A 328 -0.30 -6.79 -12.37
CA ASP A 328 -1.08 -7.23 -11.22
C ASP A 328 -0.51 -6.70 -9.89
N LYS A 329 0.72 -6.17 -9.89
CA LYS A 329 1.39 -5.65 -8.69
C LYS A 329 0.58 -4.55 -7.98
N SER A 330 -0.14 -3.74 -8.75
CA SER A 330 -0.99 -2.66 -8.23
C SER A 330 -2.39 -2.75 -8.85
N GLY A 331 -3.18 -1.71 -8.66
CA GLY A 331 -4.41 -1.44 -9.40
C GLY A 331 -4.45 0.02 -9.83
N TRP A 332 -5.51 0.37 -10.55
CA TRP A 332 -5.89 1.77 -10.73
C TRP A 332 -6.46 2.32 -9.43
N HIS A 333 -6.29 3.61 -9.19
CA HIS A 333 -6.84 4.26 -8.01
C HIS A 333 -8.33 4.58 -8.20
N LEU A 334 -9.10 4.48 -7.12
CA LEU A 334 -10.51 4.87 -7.08
C LEU A 334 -10.85 5.33 -5.66
N VAL A 335 -11.24 6.58 -5.48
CA VAL A 335 -11.65 7.08 -4.17
C VAL A 335 -13.10 6.70 -3.92
N LEU A 336 -13.37 6.04 -2.80
CA LEU A 336 -14.73 5.72 -2.35
C LEU A 336 -15.04 6.48 -1.07
N LEU A 337 -16.21 7.12 -1.01
CA LEU A 337 -16.72 7.86 0.15
C LEU A 337 -18.06 7.28 0.59
N ALA A 338 -18.19 6.95 1.87
CA ALA A 338 -19.42 6.42 2.46
C ALA A 338 -20.42 7.55 2.77
N LYS A 339 -21.52 7.62 2.01
CA LYS A 339 -22.57 8.63 2.20
C LYS A 339 -23.46 8.36 3.41
N ASN A 340 -23.58 7.10 3.83
CA ASN A 340 -24.42 6.70 4.97
C ASN A 340 -23.90 5.40 5.59
N ARG A 341 -24.65 4.86 6.56
CA ARG A 341 -24.27 3.64 7.28
C ARG A 341 -24.12 2.43 6.34
N THR A 342 -25.03 2.25 5.38
CA THR A 342 -24.94 1.17 4.37
C THR A 342 -23.66 1.29 3.55
N GLY A 343 -23.30 2.51 3.14
CA GLY A 343 -22.05 2.79 2.44
C GLY A 343 -20.83 2.42 3.27
N TYR A 344 -20.81 2.77 4.55
CA TYR A 344 -19.71 2.41 5.45
C TYR A 344 -19.56 0.89 5.61
N GLU A 345 -20.67 0.15 5.72
CA GLU A 345 -20.65 -1.32 5.79
C GLU A 345 -20.16 -1.95 4.49
N ASN A 346 -20.56 -1.42 3.35
CA ASN A 346 -20.04 -1.84 2.05
C ASN A 346 -18.56 -1.51 1.87
N LEU A 347 -18.10 -0.35 2.35
CA LEU A 347 -16.69 0.03 2.36
C LEU A 347 -15.85 -0.95 3.20
N MET A 348 -16.33 -1.34 4.40
CA MET A 348 -15.66 -2.35 5.22
C MET A 348 -15.53 -3.69 4.50
N LYS A 349 -16.57 -4.13 3.77
CA LYS A 349 -16.54 -5.38 2.99
C LYS A 349 -15.56 -5.29 1.82
N LEU A 350 -15.57 -4.19 1.06
CA LEU A 350 -14.64 -3.96 -0.04
C LEU A 350 -13.20 -3.96 0.42
N VAL A 351 -12.89 -3.22 1.49
CA VAL A 351 -11.54 -3.16 2.07
C VAL A 351 -11.12 -4.52 2.61
N SER A 352 -11.99 -5.22 3.34
CA SER A 352 -11.68 -6.55 3.88
C SER A 352 -11.36 -7.56 2.78
N ALA A 353 -12.21 -7.65 1.75
CA ALA A 353 -12.00 -8.52 0.59
C ALA A 353 -10.72 -8.16 -0.19
N ALA A 354 -10.38 -6.88 -0.27
CA ALA A 354 -9.14 -6.43 -0.91
C ALA A 354 -7.90 -7.01 -0.22
N TRP A 355 -7.94 -7.16 1.12
CA TRP A 355 -6.86 -7.75 1.90
C TRP A 355 -6.90 -9.27 1.94
N THR A 356 -8.07 -9.88 2.16
CA THR A 356 -8.21 -11.33 2.34
C THR A 356 -8.13 -12.11 1.04
N GLU A 357 -8.66 -11.56 -0.05
CA GLU A 357 -8.76 -12.25 -1.33
C GLU A 357 -7.88 -11.61 -2.41
N GLY A 358 -7.94 -10.28 -2.54
CA GLY A 358 -7.30 -9.55 -3.65
C GLY A 358 -5.83 -9.16 -3.44
N TYR A 359 -5.31 -9.37 -2.24
CA TYR A 359 -3.97 -8.90 -1.87
C TYR A 359 -2.88 -9.58 -2.69
N TYR A 360 -1.99 -8.78 -3.26
CA TYR A 360 -0.77 -9.23 -3.91
C TYR A 360 0.45 -8.46 -3.38
N TYR A 361 0.71 -7.27 -3.92
CA TYR A 361 1.59 -6.28 -3.27
C TYR A 361 0.80 -5.14 -2.63
N LYS A 362 -0.39 -4.86 -3.16
CA LYS A 362 -1.39 -3.95 -2.63
C LYS A 362 -2.72 -4.70 -2.46
N PRO A 363 -3.60 -4.28 -1.54
CA PRO A 363 -4.95 -4.83 -1.40
C PRO A 363 -5.82 -4.35 -2.55
N ARG A 364 -6.24 -5.23 -3.46
CA ARG A 364 -6.96 -4.86 -4.69
C ARG A 364 -8.37 -5.40 -4.70
N ILE A 365 -9.30 -4.66 -5.28
CA ILE A 365 -10.66 -5.11 -5.59
C ILE A 365 -10.84 -5.25 -7.09
N ASP A 366 -11.99 -5.73 -7.53
CA ASP A 366 -12.41 -5.66 -8.93
C ASP A 366 -13.77 -4.99 -9.08
N LYS A 367 -14.16 -4.75 -10.34
CA LYS A 367 -15.42 -4.07 -10.67
C LYS A 367 -16.65 -4.95 -10.42
N GLU A 368 -16.51 -6.27 -10.33
CA GLU A 368 -17.63 -7.15 -9.98
C GLU A 368 -17.99 -6.99 -8.51
N LEU A 369 -16.98 -7.02 -7.63
CA LEU A 369 -17.15 -6.75 -6.22
C LEU A 369 -17.67 -5.34 -5.95
N LEU A 370 -17.19 -4.34 -6.71
CA LEU A 370 -17.71 -2.97 -6.65
C LEU A 370 -19.21 -2.91 -6.97
N ARG A 371 -19.68 -3.56 -8.03
CA ARG A 371 -21.11 -3.62 -8.38
C ARG A 371 -21.96 -4.21 -7.25
N LYS A 372 -21.44 -5.22 -6.57
CA LYS A 372 -22.13 -5.89 -5.46
C LYS A 372 -22.23 -5.00 -4.21
N HIS A 373 -21.28 -4.10 -4.00
CA HIS A 373 -21.13 -3.29 -2.80
C HIS A 373 -21.12 -1.77 -3.07
N SER A 374 -21.75 -1.28 -4.15
CA SER A 374 -21.76 0.15 -4.49
C SER A 374 -22.83 0.96 -3.74
N GLU A 375 -23.86 0.31 -3.19
CA GLU A 375 -24.93 0.99 -2.47
C GLU A 375 -24.38 1.81 -1.28
N GLY A 376 -24.79 3.07 -1.16
CA GLY A 376 -24.30 3.92 -0.07
C GLY A 376 -22.94 4.57 -0.34
N LEU A 377 -22.29 4.29 -1.47
CA LEU A 377 -20.97 4.84 -1.81
C LEU A 377 -21.06 5.93 -2.88
N MET A 378 -20.20 6.92 -2.75
CA MET A 378 -19.83 7.85 -3.82
C MET A 378 -18.42 7.53 -4.29
N ALA A 379 -18.14 7.72 -5.58
CA ALA A 379 -16.85 7.44 -6.18
C ALA A 379 -16.27 8.67 -6.88
N LEU A 380 -14.96 8.86 -6.77
CA LEU A 380 -14.20 9.85 -7.53
C LEU A 380 -13.17 9.14 -8.43
N THR A 381 -12.91 9.71 -9.61
CA THR A 381 -11.97 9.14 -10.58
C THR A 381 -10.51 9.06 -10.13
N ALA A 382 -10.17 9.60 -8.94
CA ALA A 382 -8.84 9.64 -8.35
C ALA A 382 -7.83 10.52 -9.13
N CYS A 383 -6.56 10.40 -8.77
CA CYS A 383 -5.43 11.10 -9.39
C CYS A 383 -5.11 10.52 -10.79
N LEU A 384 -3.96 10.90 -11.37
CA LEU A 384 -3.48 10.34 -12.66
C LEU A 384 -3.33 8.80 -12.63
N GLY A 385 -3.23 8.19 -11.44
CA GLY A 385 -3.23 6.74 -11.26
C GLY A 385 -4.61 6.07 -11.35
N GLY A 386 -5.69 6.85 -11.45
CA GLY A 386 -7.04 6.34 -11.65
C GLY A 386 -7.27 5.80 -13.06
N GLU A 387 -8.21 4.87 -13.23
CA GLU A 387 -8.39 4.17 -14.51
C GLU A 387 -8.81 5.10 -15.65
N VAL A 388 -9.71 6.05 -15.36
CA VAL A 388 -10.18 7.01 -16.37
C VAL A 388 -9.02 7.95 -16.77
N PRO A 389 -8.33 8.65 -15.84
CA PRO A 389 -7.13 9.43 -16.17
C PRO A 389 -6.03 8.65 -16.89
N ASP A 390 -5.65 7.46 -16.41
CA ASP A 390 -4.60 6.61 -16.99
C ASP A 390 -4.93 6.27 -18.45
N LYS A 391 -6.17 5.86 -18.74
CA LYS A 391 -6.63 5.55 -20.09
C LYS A 391 -6.70 6.78 -20.99
N LEU A 392 -7.15 7.94 -20.48
CA LEU A 392 -7.15 9.19 -21.26
C LEU A 392 -5.74 9.55 -21.74
N VAL A 393 -4.72 9.39 -20.89
CA VAL A 393 -3.34 9.73 -21.23
C VAL A 393 -2.70 8.67 -22.13
N HIS A 394 -2.88 7.38 -21.82
CA HIS A 394 -2.10 6.30 -22.42
C HIS A 394 -2.83 5.50 -23.50
N GLU A 395 -4.16 5.52 -23.53
CA GLU A 395 -4.99 4.74 -24.47
C GLU A 395 -5.91 5.60 -25.36
N GLY A 396 -6.10 6.88 -25.04
CA GLY A 396 -6.91 7.83 -25.82
C GLY A 396 -8.29 8.13 -25.20
N ILE A 397 -9.02 9.09 -25.80
CA ILE A 397 -10.25 9.64 -25.21
C ILE A 397 -11.36 8.58 -25.17
N GLU A 398 -11.51 7.79 -26.23
CA GLU A 398 -12.53 6.75 -26.33
C GLU A 398 -12.38 5.70 -25.22
N LYS A 399 -11.15 5.28 -24.89
CA LYS A 399 -10.89 4.30 -23.82
C LYS A 399 -11.10 4.87 -22.43
N GLY A 400 -10.76 6.13 -22.22
CA GLY A 400 -11.12 6.84 -21.00
C GLY A 400 -12.64 6.95 -20.81
N GLU A 401 -13.37 7.27 -21.89
CA GLU A 401 -14.83 7.36 -21.88
C GLU A 401 -15.50 6.00 -21.63
N GLU A 402 -15.00 4.90 -22.21
CA GLU A 402 -15.48 3.53 -21.94
C GLU A 402 -15.39 3.20 -20.44
N ALA A 403 -14.24 3.47 -19.81
CA ALA A 403 -14.06 3.24 -18.39
C ALA A 403 -14.97 4.14 -17.52
N LEU A 404 -15.13 5.41 -17.92
CA LEU A 404 -16.01 6.36 -17.23
C LEU A 404 -17.47 5.89 -17.26
N LEU A 405 -17.95 5.40 -18.41
CA LEU A 405 -19.30 4.88 -18.54
C LEU A 405 -19.54 3.63 -17.69
N GLU A 406 -18.51 2.78 -17.54
CA GLU A 406 -18.61 1.62 -16.65
C GLU A 406 -18.75 2.04 -15.18
N TYR A 407 -17.98 3.02 -14.69
CA TYR A 407 -18.16 3.52 -13.32
C TYR A 407 -19.48 4.27 -13.13
N LYS A 408 -19.94 4.99 -14.16
CA LYS A 408 -21.26 5.64 -14.17
C LYS A 408 -22.39 4.61 -14.06
N ASP A 409 -22.26 3.44 -14.69
CA ASP A 409 -23.22 2.33 -14.53
C ASP A 409 -23.25 1.82 -13.08
N ILE A 410 -22.09 1.74 -12.42
CA ILE A 410 -21.96 1.24 -11.04
C ILE A 410 -22.54 2.21 -10.00
N PHE A 411 -22.24 3.51 -10.14
CA PHE A 411 -22.50 4.53 -9.10
C PHE A 411 -23.57 5.55 -9.50
N GLY A 412 -23.98 5.62 -10.76
CA GLY A 412 -24.95 6.58 -11.25
C GLY A 412 -24.56 8.04 -10.97
N ASN A 413 -25.45 8.77 -10.30
CA ASN A 413 -25.25 10.18 -9.93
C ASN A 413 -24.28 10.39 -8.75
N ASP A 414 -23.79 9.30 -8.15
CA ASP A 414 -22.81 9.33 -7.08
C ASP A 414 -21.38 9.12 -7.60
N PHE A 415 -21.20 9.18 -8.93
CA PHE A 415 -19.89 9.22 -9.59
C PHE A 415 -19.48 10.65 -9.94
N TYR A 416 -18.30 11.06 -9.48
CA TYR A 416 -17.75 12.40 -9.70
C TYR A 416 -16.41 12.31 -10.43
N LEU A 417 -16.17 13.26 -11.33
CA LEU A 417 -14.88 13.38 -12.02
C LEU A 417 -13.97 14.31 -11.22
N GLU A 418 -12.85 13.77 -10.77
CA GLU A 418 -11.92 14.43 -9.88
C GLU A 418 -10.92 15.28 -10.65
N LEU A 419 -10.81 16.56 -10.29
CA LEU A 419 -9.87 17.50 -10.88
C LEU A 419 -8.80 17.88 -9.85
N GLN A 420 -7.54 17.75 -10.26
CA GLN A 420 -6.37 18.09 -9.44
C GLN A 420 -5.43 19.00 -10.24
N LYS A 421 -4.71 19.89 -9.55
CA LYS A 421 -3.72 20.79 -10.17
C LYS A 421 -2.50 20.95 -9.26
N HIS A 422 -1.35 20.51 -9.73
CA HIS A 422 -0.10 20.55 -8.96
C HIS A 422 1.01 21.31 -9.71
N PRO A 423 0.91 22.65 -9.85
CA PRO A 423 1.96 23.45 -10.46
C PRO A 423 3.18 23.50 -9.53
N SER A 424 4.22 22.74 -9.84
CA SER A 424 5.40 22.59 -9.01
C SER A 424 6.39 23.74 -9.18
N GLY A 425 6.38 24.41 -10.34
CA GLY A 425 7.40 25.39 -10.74
C GLY A 425 8.74 24.75 -11.10
N ASN A 426 8.83 23.42 -11.09
CA ASN A 426 9.94 22.66 -11.64
C ASN A 426 9.55 22.17 -13.04
N PRO A 427 10.23 22.62 -14.11
CA PRO A 427 9.88 22.26 -15.48
C PRO A 427 9.79 20.75 -15.75
N GLU A 428 10.63 19.95 -15.11
CA GLU A 428 10.62 18.49 -15.29
C GLU A 428 9.38 17.86 -14.64
N MET A 429 9.04 18.29 -13.43
CA MET A 429 7.86 17.78 -12.72
C MET A 429 6.56 18.30 -13.32
N ASP A 430 6.54 19.54 -13.80
CA ASP A 430 5.38 20.11 -14.48
C ASP A 430 5.11 19.37 -15.79
N ARG A 431 6.16 19.06 -16.57
CA ARG A 431 6.03 18.24 -17.79
C ARG A 431 5.56 16.81 -17.50
N LYS A 432 6.00 16.23 -16.38
CA LYS A 432 5.64 14.86 -15.97
C LYS A 432 4.24 14.74 -15.38
N VAL A 433 3.76 15.76 -14.66
CA VAL A 433 2.54 15.67 -13.85
C VAL A 433 1.55 16.77 -14.21
N TYR A 434 1.94 18.04 -14.05
CA TYR A 434 1.00 19.16 -14.16
C TYR A 434 0.38 19.28 -15.56
N GLU A 435 1.16 19.11 -16.62
CA GLU A 435 0.66 19.13 -17.99
C GLU A 435 -0.33 17.99 -18.29
N ASP A 436 -0.13 16.81 -17.71
CA ASP A 436 -1.07 15.70 -17.86
C ASP A 436 -2.34 15.93 -17.05
N GLN A 437 -2.23 16.53 -15.86
CA GLN A 437 -3.40 16.98 -15.10
C GLN A 437 -4.22 18.02 -15.88
N LEU A 438 -3.58 19.00 -16.52
CA LEU A 438 -4.30 19.99 -17.34
C LEU A 438 -5.02 19.35 -18.52
N PHE A 439 -4.37 18.42 -19.21
CA PHE A 439 -4.99 17.65 -20.29
C PHE A 439 -6.18 16.80 -19.78
N VAL A 440 -5.95 15.99 -18.75
CA VAL A 440 -6.99 15.14 -18.16
C VAL A 440 -8.16 15.98 -17.66
N ASN A 441 -7.91 17.08 -16.95
CA ASN A 441 -8.96 17.96 -16.46
C ASN A 441 -9.82 18.51 -17.61
N LYS A 442 -9.20 18.95 -18.71
CA LYS A 442 -9.91 19.43 -19.89
C LYS A 442 -10.82 18.35 -20.49
N GLU A 443 -10.33 17.12 -20.64
CA GLU A 443 -11.12 16.02 -21.19
C GLU A 443 -12.19 15.53 -20.22
N LEU A 444 -11.91 15.49 -18.91
CA LEU A 444 -12.90 15.18 -17.88
C LEU A 444 -14.05 16.20 -17.87
N ILE A 445 -13.78 17.49 -18.02
CA ILE A 445 -14.83 18.52 -18.10
C ILE A 445 -15.74 18.27 -19.32
N LYS A 446 -15.18 18.01 -20.50
CA LYS A 446 -15.97 17.67 -21.69
C LYS A 446 -16.82 16.41 -21.49
N LEU A 447 -16.23 15.38 -20.88
CA LEU A 447 -16.94 14.13 -20.59
C LEU A 447 -18.03 14.32 -19.52
N ALA A 448 -17.80 15.19 -18.53
CA ALA A 448 -18.80 15.56 -17.54
C ALA A 448 -20.02 16.22 -18.20
N GLU A 449 -19.79 17.18 -19.09
CA GLU A 449 -20.86 17.83 -19.86
C GLU A 449 -21.61 16.84 -20.75
N LYS A 450 -20.86 16.04 -21.53
CA LYS A 450 -21.41 15.02 -22.46
C LYS A 450 -22.30 14.01 -21.75
N HIS A 451 -21.91 13.59 -20.54
CA HIS A 451 -22.57 12.52 -19.79
C HIS A 451 -23.39 13.00 -18.61
N HIS A 452 -23.57 14.30 -18.42
CA HIS A 452 -24.28 14.89 -17.28
C HIS A 452 -23.74 14.42 -15.92
N LEU A 453 -22.41 14.31 -15.81
CA LEU A 453 -21.69 14.06 -14.55
C LEU A 453 -21.21 15.38 -13.95
N LYS A 454 -20.75 15.33 -12.70
CA LYS A 454 -20.22 16.51 -12.00
C LYS A 454 -18.73 16.37 -11.77
N VAL A 455 -18.03 17.50 -11.86
CA VAL A 455 -16.62 17.61 -11.52
C VAL A 455 -16.46 18.08 -10.07
N VAL A 456 -15.42 17.63 -9.38
CA VAL A 456 -15.05 18.07 -8.03
C VAL A 456 -13.56 18.33 -7.93
N ALA A 457 -13.18 19.40 -7.23
CA ALA A 457 -11.78 19.72 -6.98
C ALA A 457 -11.26 18.98 -5.73
N THR A 458 -10.06 18.43 -5.83
CA THR A 458 -9.31 17.85 -4.70
C THR A 458 -7.83 18.24 -4.83
N ASN A 459 -7.04 17.96 -3.78
CA ASN A 459 -5.59 18.20 -3.80
C ASN A 459 -4.76 16.97 -3.42
N ASP A 460 -5.41 15.81 -3.27
CA ASP A 460 -4.73 14.56 -2.92
C ASP A 460 -3.70 14.74 -1.80
N ALA A 461 -4.15 15.29 -0.66
CA ALA A 461 -3.22 15.83 0.33
C ALA A 461 -2.53 14.69 1.12
N HIS A 462 -1.20 14.68 1.11
CA HIS A 462 -0.38 13.69 1.80
C HIS A 462 0.31 14.24 3.06
N PHE A 463 0.45 15.57 3.16
CA PHE A 463 1.07 16.24 4.30
C PHE A 463 0.34 17.53 4.67
N ILE A 464 0.57 18.08 5.86
CA ILE A 464 -0.26 19.16 6.38
C ILE A 464 0.16 20.50 5.81
N ASN A 465 1.44 20.87 5.93
CA ASN A 465 1.93 22.19 5.54
C ASN A 465 2.90 22.12 4.38
N LYS A 466 3.00 23.20 3.61
CA LYS A 466 3.89 23.29 2.45
C LYS A 466 5.34 22.99 2.82
N GLU A 467 5.77 23.37 4.02
CA GLU A 467 7.12 23.16 4.55
C GLU A 467 7.45 21.69 4.82
N ASP A 468 6.44 20.83 4.97
CA ASP A 468 6.58 19.40 5.27
C ASP A 468 6.92 18.56 4.02
N ALA A 469 6.87 19.17 2.83
CA ALA A 469 7.13 18.50 1.56
C ALA A 469 8.52 17.83 1.51
N ASP A 470 9.53 18.44 2.15
CA ASP A 470 10.85 17.83 2.24
C ASP A 470 10.82 16.54 3.07
N ALA A 471 10.12 16.54 4.21
CA ALA A 471 10.01 15.36 5.06
C ALA A 471 9.24 14.25 4.35
N HIS A 472 8.13 14.60 3.69
CA HIS A 472 7.36 13.68 2.85
C HIS A 472 8.22 13.00 1.77
N ASP A 473 9.06 13.75 1.06
CA ASP A 473 9.96 13.17 0.06
C ASP A 473 10.90 12.09 0.65
N ARG A 474 11.38 12.28 1.89
CA ARG A 474 12.19 11.27 2.59
C ARG A 474 11.33 10.10 3.06
N LEU A 475 10.09 10.33 3.48
CA LEU A 475 9.13 9.27 3.83
C LEU A 475 8.91 8.33 2.64
N ILE A 476 8.68 8.89 1.45
CA ILE A 476 8.55 8.12 0.21
C ILE A 476 9.80 7.28 -0.04
N CYS A 477 11.00 7.87 0.05
CA CYS A 477 12.26 7.13 -0.08
C CYS A 477 12.41 5.98 0.93
N ILE A 478 11.93 6.18 2.17
CA ILE A 478 11.91 5.14 3.20
C ILE A 478 10.95 4.01 2.79
N GLY A 479 9.77 4.35 2.28
CA GLY A 479 8.74 3.40 1.83
C GLY A 479 9.14 2.59 0.61
N THR A 480 9.77 3.23 -0.38
CA THR A 480 10.22 2.59 -1.63
C THR A 480 11.60 1.94 -1.51
N ALA A 481 12.26 2.08 -0.36
CA ALA A 481 13.64 1.64 -0.12
C ALA A 481 14.63 2.20 -1.16
N SER A 482 14.44 3.46 -1.58
CA SER A 482 15.33 4.18 -2.50
C SER A 482 16.14 5.24 -1.77
N ASP A 483 17.23 5.69 -2.39
CA ASP A 483 18.03 6.81 -1.93
C ASP A 483 17.53 8.14 -2.53
N ILE A 484 17.80 9.26 -1.86
CA ILE A 484 17.32 10.58 -2.30
C ILE A 484 17.93 11.06 -3.63
N ASP A 485 19.12 10.56 -3.97
CA ASP A 485 19.87 10.88 -5.19
C ASP A 485 19.61 9.90 -6.35
N ASP A 486 18.75 8.89 -6.16
CA ASP A 486 18.38 7.98 -7.24
C ASP A 486 17.48 8.69 -8.27
N PRO A 487 17.91 8.85 -9.54
CA PRO A 487 17.13 9.54 -10.57
C PRO A 487 15.85 8.78 -10.98
N LYS A 488 15.72 7.49 -10.61
CA LYS A 488 14.55 6.65 -10.93
C LYS A 488 13.58 6.50 -9.76
N ARG A 489 13.84 7.18 -8.63
CA ARG A 489 12.96 7.12 -7.46
C ARG A 489 11.60 7.74 -7.74
N LEU A 490 10.60 7.34 -6.96
CA LEU A 490 9.31 8.02 -6.95
C LEU A 490 9.47 9.42 -6.36
N GLN A 491 8.96 10.43 -7.07
CA GLN A 491 9.00 11.83 -6.66
C GLN A 491 7.62 12.45 -6.84
N TYR A 492 7.17 13.17 -5.83
CA TYR A 492 5.93 13.93 -5.86
C TYR A 492 6.23 15.38 -6.25
N THR A 493 5.19 16.12 -6.65
CA THR A 493 5.35 17.52 -7.11
C THR A 493 5.67 18.49 -5.98
N ARG A 494 5.55 18.04 -4.72
CA ARG A 494 5.66 18.84 -3.48
C ARG A 494 4.48 19.82 -3.31
N GLN A 495 3.39 19.61 -4.05
CA GLN A 495 2.16 20.39 -3.98
C GLN A 495 1.06 19.71 -3.13
N GLU A 496 1.32 18.51 -2.62
CA GLU A 496 0.35 17.65 -1.96
C GLU A 496 0.15 18.00 -0.47
N TRP A 497 0.24 19.29 -0.10
CA TRP A 497 -0.12 19.74 1.24
C TRP A 497 -1.63 19.94 1.39
N PHE A 498 -2.12 19.92 2.63
CA PHE A 498 -3.50 20.26 2.95
C PHE A 498 -3.73 21.77 2.75
N LYS A 499 -4.00 22.17 1.50
CA LYS A 499 -4.21 23.56 1.06
C LYS A 499 -5.37 24.22 1.78
N THR A 500 -5.28 25.53 1.96
CA THR A 500 -6.42 26.32 2.49
C THR A 500 -7.52 26.46 1.44
N GLN A 501 -8.72 26.84 1.88
CA GLN A 501 -9.85 27.16 1.00
C GLN A 501 -9.47 28.23 -0.02
N ASP A 502 -8.73 29.26 0.40
CA ASP A 502 -8.31 30.36 -0.47
C ASP A 502 -7.30 29.89 -1.53
N GLU A 503 -6.33 29.05 -1.14
CA GLU A 503 -5.39 28.44 -2.09
C GLU A 503 -6.13 27.61 -3.14
N MET A 504 -7.10 26.79 -2.72
CA MET A 504 -7.89 25.95 -3.63
C MET A 504 -8.82 26.76 -4.54
N LYS A 505 -9.47 27.80 -4.02
CA LYS A 505 -10.30 28.73 -4.80
C LYS A 505 -9.48 29.47 -5.85
N GLN A 506 -8.26 29.88 -5.51
CA GLN A 506 -7.36 30.54 -6.46
C GLN A 506 -6.90 29.56 -7.56
N LEU A 507 -6.60 28.31 -7.19
CA LEU A 507 -6.13 27.27 -8.10
C LEU A 507 -7.19 26.84 -9.12
N PHE A 508 -8.47 26.87 -8.72
CA PHE A 508 -9.63 26.50 -9.54
C PHE A 508 -10.53 27.70 -9.87
N ALA A 509 -9.98 28.92 -9.91
CA ALA A 509 -10.74 30.12 -10.23
C ALA A 509 -11.41 30.07 -11.62
N ASP A 510 -10.79 29.32 -12.54
CA ASP A 510 -11.26 29.01 -13.89
C ASP A 510 -12.42 28.00 -13.92
N ILE A 511 -12.59 27.18 -12.87
CA ILE A 511 -13.61 26.13 -12.78
C ILE A 511 -14.33 26.22 -11.40
N PRO A 512 -15.12 27.28 -11.15
CA PRO A 512 -15.74 27.50 -9.83
C PRO A 512 -16.67 26.37 -9.37
N GLU A 513 -17.32 25.69 -10.32
CA GLU A 513 -18.20 24.54 -10.07
C GLU A 513 -17.48 23.36 -9.42
N ALA A 514 -16.20 23.12 -9.71
CA ALA A 514 -15.43 22.05 -9.10
C ALA A 514 -15.26 22.27 -7.59
N ILE A 515 -15.12 23.53 -7.15
CA ILE A 515 -15.11 23.91 -5.73
C ILE A 515 -16.52 23.78 -5.15
N ALA A 516 -17.53 24.33 -5.83
CA ALA A 516 -18.91 24.34 -5.33
C ALA A 516 -19.47 22.92 -5.11
N ASN A 517 -19.22 22.00 -6.04
CA ASN A 517 -19.68 20.62 -6.00
C ASN A 517 -19.09 19.81 -4.84
N THR A 518 -17.97 20.25 -4.23
CA THR A 518 -17.48 19.61 -3.00
C THR A 518 -18.52 19.69 -1.87
N ASN A 519 -19.32 20.77 -1.81
CA ASN A 519 -20.38 20.91 -0.82
C ASN A 519 -21.57 19.97 -1.10
N GLU A 520 -21.85 19.64 -2.35
CA GLU A 520 -22.88 18.65 -2.67
C GLU A 520 -22.51 17.26 -2.13
N VAL A 521 -21.23 16.88 -2.29
CA VAL A 521 -20.71 15.64 -1.68
C VAL A 521 -20.90 15.69 -0.17
N VAL A 522 -20.54 16.81 0.46
CA VAL A 522 -20.74 17.02 1.91
C VAL A 522 -22.22 16.90 2.28
N ASP A 523 -23.13 17.50 1.54
CA ASP A 523 -24.57 17.52 1.82
C ASP A 523 -25.20 16.14 1.73
N LYS A 524 -24.71 15.27 0.83
CA LYS A 524 -25.15 13.87 0.70
C LYS A 524 -24.69 12.98 1.85
N VAL A 525 -23.65 13.35 2.60
CA VAL A 525 -23.10 12.52 3.69
C VAL A 525 -23.95 12.64 4.95
N GLU A 526 -24.33 11.52 5.56
CA GLU A 526 -24.97 11.47 6.86
C GLU A 526 -23.93 11.36 7.98
N VAL A 527 -24.23 11.93 9.15
CA VAL A 527 -23.41 11.68 10.35
C VAL A 527 -23.98 10.47 11.08
N TYR A 528 -23.25 9.36 11.07
CA TYR A 528 -23.63 8.11 11.74
C TYR A 528 -22.64 7.72 12.84
N LYS A 529 -23.12 6.90 13.79
CA LYS A 529 -22.30 6.36 14.88
C LYS A 529 -21.57 5.10 14.39
N LEU A 530 -20.31 4.98 14.80
CA LEU A 530 -19.52 3.76 14.60
C LEU A 530 -19.58 2.83 15.82
N ASN A 531 -19.93 3.38 16.99
CA ASN A 531 -20.03 2.60 18.22
C ASN A 531 -21.24 1.68 18.19
N HIS A 532 -21.10 0.52 18.83
CA HIS A 532 -22.15 -0.47 18.96
C HIS A 532 -22.29 -0.89 20.43
N ASP A 533 -23.48 -1.32 20.80
CA ASP A 533 -23.67 -2.03 22.07
C ASP A 533 -22.87 -3.35 22.06
N PRO A 534 -22.47 -3.90 23.22
CA PRO A 534 -21.69 -5.13 23.25
C PRO A 534 -22.30 -6.28 22.46
N ILE A 535 -21.52 -6.86 21.55
CA ILE A 535 -21.88 -7.98 20.68
C ILE A 535 -21.19 -9.22 21.26
N MET A 536 -21.95 -9.99 22.03
CA MET A 536 -21.42 -11.18 22.66
C MET A 536 -21.29 -12.34 21.65
N PRO A 537 -20.18 -13.07 21.66
CA PRO A 537 -20.10 -14.34 20.94
C PRO A 537 -21.11 -15.33 21.55
N ILE A 538 -21.65 -16.23 20.72
CA ILE A 538 -22.65 -17.22 21.13
C ILE A 538 -21.96 -18.55 21.36
N PHE A 539 -22.28 -19.22 22.47
CA PHE A 539 -21.88 -20.60 22.71
C PHE A 539 -22.96 -21.58 22.24
N GLU A 540 -22.56 -22.64 21.56
CA GLU A 540 -23.50 -23.70 21.16
C GLU A 540 -23.91 -24.52 22.40
N ILE A 541 -25.17 -24.35 22.84
CA ILE A 541 -25.68 -25.01 24.04
C ILE A 541 -25.95 -26.49 23.76
N PRO A 542 -25.34 -27.43 24.51
CA PRO A 542 -25.60 -28.85 24.34
C PRO A 542 -27.01 -29.20 24.84
N LYS A 543 -27.70 -30.08 24.12
CA LYS A 543 -28.96 -30.69 24.61
C LYS A 543 -28.66 -31.57 25.82
N PRO A 544 -29.51 -31.61 26.87
CA PRO A 544 -30.88 -31.10 26.94
C PRO A 544 -31.04 -29.68 27.51
N PHE A 545 -29.97 -28.88 27.63
CA PHE A 545 -30.06 -27.54 28.19
C PHE A 545 -30.76 -26.56 27.24
N GLU A 546 -31.56 -25.65 27.79
CA GLU A 546 -32.38 -24.71 27.02
C GLU A 546 -31.68 -23.35 26.83
N SER A 547 -30.72 -23.01 27.70
CA SER A 547 -30.02 -21.71 27.66
C SER A 547 -28.60 -21.78 28.22
N ALA A 548 -27.79 -20.78 27.86
CA ALA A 548 -26.45 -20.57 28.42
C ALA A 548 -26.47 -20.49 29.95
N ASP A 549 -27.45 -19.79 30.54
CA ASP A 549 -27.64 -19.73 32.00
C ASP A 549 -27.78 -21.11 32.64
N SER A 550 -28.66 -21.94 32.06
CA SER A 550 -28.97 -23.26 32.61
C SER A 550 -27.78 -24.20 32.53
N TYR A 551 -27.01 -24.11 31.44
CA TYR A 551 -25.83 -24.90 31.24
C TYR A 551 -24.68 -24.44 32.13
N LEU A 552 -24.40 -23.13 32.18
CA LEU A 552 -23.39 -22.53 33.04
C LEU A 552 -23.63 -22.90 34.50
N LYS A 553 -24.87 -22.75 34.98
CA LYS A 553 -25.23 -23.17 36.34
C LYS A 553 -24.91 -24.64 36.59
N HIS A 554 -25.29 -25.53 35.66
CA HIS A 554 -25.02 -26.95 35.81
C HIS A 554 -23.53 -27.25 35.95
N ILE A 555 -22.70 -26.75 35.04
CA ILE A 555 -21.25 -27.03 35.05
C ILE A 555 -20.53 -26.35 36.22
N SER A 556 -21.00 -25.18 36.69
CA SER A 556 -20.47 -24.53 37.89
C SER A 556 -20.70 -25.39 39.14
N TYR A 557 -21.88 -26.00 39.29
CA TYR A 557 -22.17 -26.88 40.43
C TYR A 557 -21.40 -28.21 40.34
N GLU A 558 -21.21 -28.77 39.16
CA GLU A 558 -20.33 -29.95 38.98
C GLU A 558 -18.88 -29.60 39.35
N GLY A 559 -18.39 -28.44 38.92
CA GLY A 559 -17.08 -27.92 39.32
C GLY A 559 -16.95 -27.69 40.83
N ALA A 560 -17.97 -27.14 41.47
CA ALA A 560 -18.00 -26.91 42.91
C ALA A 560 -17.88 -28.21 43.71
N LYS A 561 -18.56 -29.29 43.29
CA LYS A 561 -18.43 -30.63 43.91
C LYS A 561 -17.00 -31.15 43.84
N ILE A 562 -16.29 -30.90 42.72
CA ILE A 562 -14.91 -31.35 42.54
C ILE A 562 -13.95 -30.53 43.42
N ARG A 563 -14.13 -29.20 43.48
CA ARG A 563 -13.19 -28.29 44.16
C ARG A 563 -13.38 -28.23 45.67
N TYR A 564 -14.63 -28.23 46.15
CA TYR A 564 -14.95 -28.10 47.57
C TYR A 564 -15.35 -29.43 48.23
N GLY A 565 -15.74 -30.44 47.44
CA GLY A 565 -16.33 -31.67 47.96
C GLY A 565 -17.74 -31.41 48.48
N GLU A 566 -17.86 -30.98 49.74
CA GLU A 566 -19.13 -30.62 50.35
C GLU A 566 -19.47 -29.14 50.10
N ILE A 567 -20.62 -28.90 49.48
CA ILE A 567 -21.10 -27.54 49.19
C ILE A 567 -21.85 -27.02 50.42
N THR A 568 -21.18 -26.18 51.20
CA THR A 568 -21.78 -25.47 52.35
C THR A 568 -22.77 -24.40 51.90
N THR A 569 -23.60 -23.90 52.82
CA THR A 569 -24.53 -22.79 52.55
C THR A 569 -23.80 -21.54 52.05
N GLU A 570 -22.65 -21.20 52.62
CA GLU A 570 -21.83 -20.05 52.20
C GLU A 570 -21.36 -20.17 50.75
N ILE A 571 -20.85 -21.35 50.36
CA ILE A 571 -20.39 -21.61 48.98
C ILE A 571 -21.58 -21.54 48.02
N LYS A 572 -22.69 -22.18 48.38
CA LYS A 572 -23.91 -22.18 47.56
C LYS A 572 -24.45 -20.77 47.34
N ASP A 573 -24.58 -19.99 48.40
CA ASP A 573 -25.11 -18.63 48.33
C ASP A 573 -24.21 -17.72 47.47
N ARG A 574 -22.88 -17.88 47.57
CA ARG A 574 -21.93 -17.15 46.72
C ARG A 574 -22.02 -17.58 45.25
N ILE A 575 -22.11 -18.87 44.95
CA ILE A 575 -22.29 -19.36 43.57
C ILE A 575 -23.60 -18.82 42.97
N ASP A 576 -24.72 -18.95 43.69
CA ASP A 576 -26.02 -18.51 43.19
C ASP A 576 -26.05 -16.97 42.99
N PHE A 577 -25.43 -16.19 43.89
CA PHE A 577 -25.29 -14.74 43.74
C PHE A 577 -24.48 -14.34 42.48
N GLU A 578 -23.34 -14.99 42.27
CA GLU A 578 -22.50 -14.71 41.10
C GLU A 578 -23.20 -15.12 39.80
N LEU A 579 -23.82 -16.30 39.73
CA LEU A 579 -24.56 -16.77 38.56
C LEU A 579 -25.73 -15.85 38.20
N GLU A 580 -26.50 -15.39 39.19
CA GLU A 580 -27.58 -14.43 38.95
C GLU A 580 -27.04 -13.08 38.48
N THR A 581 -25.87 -12.65 38.95
CA THR A 581 -25.23 -11.41 38.48
C THR A 581 -24.74 -11.56 37.05
N ILE A 582 -24.05 -12.65 36.71
CA ILE A 582 -23.58 -12.97 35.35
C ILE A 582 -24.75 -13.00 34.37
N LYS A 583 -25.85 -13.64 34.75
CA LYS A 583 -27.10 -13.69 33.97
C LYS A 583 -27.69 -12.31 33.73
N LYS A 584 -27.84 -11.49 34.78
CA LYS A 584 -28.39 -10.12 34.67
C LYS A 584 -27.55 -9.23 33.77
N MET A 585 -26.24 -9.42 33.76
CA MET A 585 -25.30 -8.65 32.93
C MET A 585 -25.19 -9.17 31.48
N GLY A 586 -25.69 -10.38 31.20
CA GLY A 586 -25.66 -10.96 29.85
C GLY A 586 -24.31 -11.58 29.45
N PHE A 587 -23.51 -12.05 30.41
CA PHE A 587 -22.22 -12.72 30.17
C PHE A 587 -22.19 -14.27 30.31
N PRO A 588 -23.30 -15.05 30.34
CA PRO A 588 -23.20 -16.51 30.42
C PRO A 588 -22.38 -17.15 29.30
N ASP A 589 -22.63 -16.76 28.04
CA ASP A 589 -21.92 -17.29 26.88
C ASP A 589 -20.42 -17.02 26.93
N TYR A 590 -20.03 -15.83 27.43
CA TYR A 590 -18.62 -15.49 27.60
C TYR A 590 -17.92 -16.45 28.56
N PHE A 591 -18.51 -16.72 29.73
CA PHE A 591 -17.95 -17.69 30.68
C PHE A 591 -17.88 -19.10 30.08
N LEU A 592 -18.89 -19.50 29.28
CA LEU A 592 -18.89 -20.79 28.60
C LEU A 592 -17.78 -20.90 27.56
N ILE A 593 -17.56 -19.86 26.76
CA ILE A 593 -16.49 -19.82 25.76
C ILE A 593 -15.12 -19.91 26.45
N VAL A 594 -14.92 -19.13 27.52
CA VAL A 594 -13.68 -19.16 28.31
C VAL A 594 -13.43 -20.53 28.93
N TRP A 595 -14.45 -21.10 29.58
CA TRP A 595 -14.39 -22.46 30.11
C TRP A 595 -14.02 -23.49 29.03
N ASP A 596 -14.63 -23.38 27.86
CA ASP A 596 -14.54 -24.35 26.79
C ASP A 596 -13.14 -24.44 26.16
N PHE A 597 -12.52 -23.31 25.79
CA PHE A 597 -11.15 -23.36 25.27
C PHE A 597 -10.12 -23.71 26.35
N LEU A 598 -10.37 -23.35 27.62
CA LEU A 598 -9.50 -23.76 28.74
C LEU A 598 -9.61 -25.27 29.03
N ASN A 599 -10.79 -25.83 28.89
CA ASN A 599 -11.00 -27.27 28.98
C ASN A 599 -10.30 -27.98 27.80
N ALA A 600 -10.40 -27.43 26.59
CA ALA A 600 -9.68 -27.94 25.42
C ALA A 600 -8.16 -27.89 25.63
N ALA A 601 -7.63 -26.79 26.19
CA ALA A 601 -6.21 -26.62 26.51
C ALA A 601 -5.69 -27.73 27.40
N ARG A 602 -6.40 -28.01 28.49
CA ARG A 602 -6.03 -29.09 29.42
C ARG A 602 -6.08 -30.46 28.75
N ASN A 603 -7.08 -30.72 27.91
CA ASN A 603 -7.18 -31.97 27.14
C ASN A 603 -6.05 -32.13 26.11
N MET A 604 -5.46 -31.03 25.65
CA MET A 604 -4.31 -31.00 24.75
C MET A 604 -2.96 -30.92 25.50
N GLU A 605 -2.97 -31.11 26.82
CA GLU A 605 -1.78 -31.03 27.68
C GLU A 605 -1.06 -29.67 27.62
N VAL A 606 -1.83 -28.61 27.33
CA VAL A 606 -1.37 -27.22 27.43
C VAL A 606 -1.46 -26.77 28.88
N VAL A 607 -0.36 -26.20 29.38
CA VAL A 607 -0.29 -25.64 30.73
C VAL A 607 -0.97 -24.28 30.71
N VAL A 608 -1.95 -24.12 31.59
CA VAL A 608 -2.69 -22.87 31.77
C VAL A 608 -2.26 -22.24 33.09
N GLY A 609 -2.05 -20.93 33.10
CA GLY A 609 -1.76 -20.18 34.31
C GLY A 609 -2.89 -20.23 35.35
N PRO A 610 -2.62 -19.84 36.60
CA PRO A 610 -3.61 -19.90 37.69
C PRO A 610 -4.74 -18.86 37.55
N GLY A 611 -4.67 -17.97 36.56
CA GLY A 611 -5.58 -16.85 36.33
C GLY A 611 -4.97 -15.51 36.76
N ARG A 612 -5.26 -14.46 35.99
CA ARG A 612 -4.77 -13.08 36.18
C ARG A 612 -5.94 -12.13 36.47
N GLY A 613 -5.60 -11.00 37.10
CA GLY A 613 -6.52 -9.86 37.22
C GLY A 613 -7.63 -10.10 38.22
N SER A 614 -8.77 -9.41 38.01
CA SER A 614 -9.91 -9.49 38.92
C SER A 614 -10.69 -10.80 38.80
N ALA A 615 -10.54 -11.56 37.71
CA ALA A 615 -11.23 -12.84 37.48
C ALA A 615 -11.03 -13.85 38.63
N ALA A 616 -9.89 -13.80 39.33
CA ALA A 616 -9.61 -14.62 40.51
C ALA A 616 -10.59 -14.40 41.69
N GLY A 617 -11.37 -13.31 41.69
CA GLY A 617 -12.39 -13.04 42.71
C GLY A 617 -13.72 -13.78 42.52
N SER A 618 -13.91 -14.52 41.44
CA SER A 618 -15.15 -15.23 41.13
C SER A 618 -15.09 -16.71 41.54
N VAL A 619 -16.04 -17.13 42.39
CA VAL A 619 -16.25 -18.56 42.71
C VAL A 619 -16.72 -19.32 41.48
N VAL A 620 -17.55 -18.72 40.62
CA VAL A 620 -17.97 -19.34 39.36
C VAL A 620 -16.75 -19.61 38.48
N ALA A 621 -15.84 -18.65 38.32
CA ALA A 621 -14.59 -18.84 37.58
C ALA A 621 -13.71 -19.96 38.19
N TYR A 622 -13.59 -20.00 39.52
CA TYR A 622 -12.85 -21.06 40.22
C TYR A 622 -13.46 -22.45 40.01
N CYS A 623 -14.78 -22.58 40.12
CA CYS A 623 -15.49 -23.85 39.90
C CYS A 623 -15.34 -24.35 38.46
N LEU A 624 -15.36 -23.45 37.49
CA LEU A 624 -15.13 -23.78 36.07
C LEU A 624 -13.65 -24.05 35.75
N ARG A 625 -12.76 -23.93 36.73
CA ARG A 625 -11.31 -23.93 36.52
C ARG A 625 -10.89 -22.90 35.47
N ILE A 626 -11.52 -21.74 35.46
CA ILE A 626 -10.98 -20.57 34.76
C ILE A 626 -9.83 -19.99 35.58
N THR A 627 -9.98 -20.01 36.91
CA THR A 627 -8.92 -19.67 37.86
C THR A 627 -8.61 -20.85 38.78
N GLU A 628 -7.40 -20.89 39.32
CA GLU A 628 -6.97 -21.96 40.24
C GLU A 628 -6.92 -21.51 41.71
N ILE A 629 -7.22 -20.23 42.00
CA ILE A 629 -7.20 -19.64 43.35
C ILE A 629 -8.61 -19.62 43.95
N ASP A 630 -8.77 -20.12 45.18
CA ASP A 630 -10.05 -20.11 45.90
C ASP A 630 -10.38 -18.71 46.46
N PRO A 631 -11.38 -17.99 45.90
CA PRO A 631 -11.69 -16.63 46.32
C PRO A 631 -12.29 -16.56 47.72
N ILE A 632 -12.97 -17.60 48.21
CA ILE A 632 -13.57 -17.58 49.56
C ILE A 632 -12.46 -17.65 50.60
N LYS A 633 -11.50 -18.57 50.41
CA LYS A 633 -10.34 -18.75 51.29
C LYS A 633 -9.50 -17.47 51.43
N TYR A 634 -9.27 -16.76 50.33
CA TYR A 634 -8.44 -15.55 50.29
C TYR A 634 -9.24 -14.24 50.38
N HIS A 635 -10.54 -14.31 50.68
CA HIS A 635 -11.43 -13.16 50.78
C HIS A 635 -11.39 -12.22 49.55
N LEU A 636 -11.30 -12.82 48.36
CA LEU A 636 -11.32 -12.09 47.09
C LEU A 636 -12.76 -11.71 46.74
N LEU A 637 -12.93 -10.46 46.30
CA LEU A 637 -14.23 -9.85 46.05
C LEU A 637 -14.67 -10.07 44.60
N PHE A 638 -15.87 -10.61 44.40
CA PHE A 638 -16.46 -10.79 43.08
C PHE A 638 -16.81 -9.44 42.43
N GLU A 639 -17.22 -8.46 43.22
CA GLU A 639 -17.64 -7.13 42.78
C GLU A 639 -16.49 -6.31 42.19
N ARG A 640 -15.24 -6.69 42.51
CA ARG A 640 -14.04 -6.13 41.86
C ARG A 640 -13.87 -6.66 40.43
N PHE A 641 -14.42 -7.84 40.14
CA PHE A 641 -14.46 -8.42 38.80
C PHE A 641 -15.69 -7.94 38.04
N LEU A 642 -16.88 -8.22 38.57
CA LEU A 642 -18.16 -7.86 37.96
C LEU A 642 -18.99 -7.09 38.98
N ASN A 643 -19.12 -5.79 38.73
CA ASN A 643 -19.93 -4.93 39.58
C ASN A 643 -21.38 -4.89 39.07
N PRO A 644 -22.38 -5.33 39.85
CA PRO A 644 -23.77 -5.30 39.43
C PRO A 644 -24.32 -3.88 39.17
N ASP A 645 -23.74 -2.85 39.79
CA ASP A 645 -24.14 -1.45 39.62
C ASP A 645 -23.49 -0.78 38.39
N ARG A 646 -22.50 -1.44 37.75
CA ARG A 646 -21.80 -0.93 36.56
C ARG A 646 -21.59 -2.05 35.56
N ILE A 647 -22.41 -2.07 34.51
CA ILE A 647 -22.23 -2.99 33.39
C ILE A 647 -20.95 -2.59 32.63
N SER A 648 -19.89 -3.35 32.84
CA SER A 648 -18.66 -3.32 32.04
C SER A 648 -18.38 -4.71 31.50
N MET A 649 -17.73 -4.78 30.34
CA MET A 649 -17.33 -6.07 29.78
C MET A 649 -16.31 -6.75 30.71
N PRO A 650 -16.48 -8.05 31.00
CA PRO A 650 -15.51 -8.81 31.78
C PRO A 650 -14.21 -8.97 30.98
N ASP A 651 -13.08 -8.76 31.65
CA ASP A 651 -11.75 -8.98 31.09
C ASP A 651 -11.11 -10.17 31.83
N ILE A 652 -11.06 -11.32 31.16
CA ILE A 652 -10.40 -12.53 31.64
C ILE A 652 -9.13 -12.73 30.82
N ASP A 653 -8.02 -12.39 31.46
CA ASP A 653 -6.68 -12.61 30.93
C ASP A 653 -6.20 -14.02 31.19
N ILE A 654 -5.66 -14.68 30.17
CA ILE A 654 -5.32 -16.10 30.23
C ILE A 654 -3.90 -16.32 29.74
N ASP A 655 -3.14 -17.01 30.59
CA ASP A 655 -1.76 -17.38 30.32
C ASP A 655 -1.70 -18.84 29.88
N PHE A 656 -0.98 -19.10 28.80
CA PHE A 656 -0.64 -20.43 28.30
C PHE A 656 0.88 -20.60 28.26
N ASP A 657 1.37 -21.84 28.27
CA ASP A 657 2.74 -22.09 27.83
C ASP A 657 2.92 -21.66 26.36
N ASP A 658 4.13 -21.18 26.01
CA ASP A 658 4.39 -20.54 24.71
C ASP A 658 3.98 -21.44 23.52
N ASP A 659 4.32 -22.73 23.56
CA ASP A 659 3.97 -23.69 22.50
C ASP A 659 2.48 -24.03 22.50
N GLY A 660 1.87 -24.09 23.68
CA GLY A 660 0.45 -24.38 23.86
C GLY A 660 -0.47 -23.27 23.40
N ARG A 661 -0.03 -22.00 23.46
CA ARG A 661 -0.79 -20.85 22.98
C ARG A 661 -1.18 -21.02 21.50
N GLU A 662 -0.22 -21.42 20.66
CA GLU A 662 -0.46 -21.57 19.21
C GLU A 662 -1.51 -22.65 18.92
N LYS A 663 -1.42 -23.79 19.61
CA LYS A 663 -2.41 -24.88 19.51
C LYS A 663 -3.82 -24.43 19.88
N ILE A 664 -3.93 -23.59 20.91
CA ILE A 664 -5.22 -23.05 21.32
C ILE A 664 -5.78 -22.05 20.33
N LEU A 665 -4.95 -21.18 19.75
CA LEU A 665 -5.40 -20.28 18.69
C LEU A 665 -5.94 -21.06 17.49
N GLU A 666 -5.26 -22.15 17.10
CA GLU A 666 -5.70 -23.03 16.00
C GLU A 666 -7.05 -23.68 16.33
N TRP A 667 -7.18 -24.19 17.55
CA TRP A 667 -8.42 -24.80 18.02
C TRP A 667 -9.58 -23.80 18.04
N VAL A 668 -9.36 -22.58 18.54
CA VAL A 668 -10.38 -21.52 18.59
C VAL A 668 -10.78 -21.11 17.17
N ALA A 669 -9.83 -20.94 16.25
CA ALA A 669 -10.11 -20.63 14.86
C ALA A 669 -10.95 -21.73 14.18
N ASN A 670 -10.61 -23.00 14.43
CA ASN A 670 -11.36 -24.14 13.88
C ASN A 670 -12.76 -24.28 14.47
N LYS A 671 -12.93 -24.02 15.78
CA LYS A 671 -14.21 -24.15 16.46
C LYS A 671 -15.18 -23.01 16.15
N TYR A 672 -14.71 -21.77 16.21
CA TYR A 672 -15.54 -20.57 16.08
C TYR A 672 -15.55 -20.00 14.66
N GLY A 673 -14.62 -20.43 13.81
CA GLY A 673 -14.51 -20.04 12.40
C GLY A 673 -13.43 -19.00 12.15
N SER A 674 -12.61 -19.22 11.11
CA SER A 674 -11.45 -18.38 10.79
C SER A 674 -11.79 -16.92 10.44
N LYS A 675 -13.03 -16.64 9.99
CA LYS A 675 -13.53 -15.28 9.70
C LYS A 675 -14.06 -14.54 10.93
N ARG A 676 -14.24 -15.24 12.04
CA ARG A 676 -14.81 -14.70 13.30
C ARG A 676 -13.76 -14.54 14.38
N VAL A 677 -12.57 -15.12 14.18
CA VAL A 677 -11.45 -15.06 15.11
C VAL A 677 -10.31 -14.30 14.43
N ALA A 678 -9.81 -13.26 15.10
CA ALA A 678 -8.74 -12.42 14.55
C ALA A 678 -7.76 -11.94 15.60
N HIS A 679 -6.55 -11.62 15.15
CA HIS A 679 -5.61 -10.81 15.91
C HIS A 679 -6.09 -9.35 16.01
N LEU A 680 -5.60 -8.64 17.01
CA LEU A 680 -5.63 -7.17 17.00
C LEU A 680 -4.44 -6.64 16.21
N ILE A 681 -4.64 -5.64 15.34
CA ILE A 681 -3.51 -4.93 14.72
C ILE A 681 -2.79 -4.05 15.73
N THR A 682 -1.50 -3.89 15.52
CA THR A 682 -0.65 -2.89 16.18
C THR A 682 0.04 -2.04 15.13
N PHE A 683 0.32 -0.79 15.47
CA PHE A 683 1.02 0.15 14.59
C PHE A 683 2.38 0.48 15.18
N GLY A 684 3.45 0.12 14.46
CA GLY A 684 4.80 0.56 14.81
C GLY A 684 5.01 1.97 14.29
N THR A 685 5.29 2.92 15.19
CA THR A 685 5.57 4.32 14.83
C THR A 685 7.06 4.63 14.84
N MET A 686 7.51 5.58 14.02
CA MET A 686 8.88 6.09 14.08
C MET A 686 9.10 6.92 15.35
N ALA A 687 9.65 6.29 16.39
CA ALA A 687 10.13 6.99 17.58
C ALA A 687 11.38 7.83 17.27
N ALA A 688 11.70 8.84 18.09
CA ALA A 688 12.82 9.77 17.91
C ALA A 688 14.12 9.16 17.35
N LYS A 689 14.63 8.10 17.97
CA LYS A 689 15.87 7.41 17.53
C LYS A 689 15.73 6.77 16.15
N MET A 690 14.58 6.16 15.87
CA MET A 690 14.30 5.53 14.58
C MET A 690 14.13 6.57 13.47
N ALA A 691 13.41 7.67 13.75
CA ALA A 691 13.23 8.76 12.79
C ALA A 691 14.59 9.33 12.32
N ILE A 692 15.52 9.57 13.25
CA ILE A 692 16.89 10.01 12.91
C ILE A 692 17.58 8.98 11.99
N ARG A 693 17.54 7.69 12.36
CA ARG A 693 18.24 6.63 11.61
C ARG A 693 17.66 6.40 10.22
N ASP A 694 16.33 6.39 10.09
CA ASP A 694 15.67 6.16 8.80
C ASP A 694 15.90 7.32 7.84
N VAL A 695 15.83 8.56 8.32
CA VAL A 695 16.16 9.76 7.52
C VAL A 695 17.64 9.76 7.13
N ALA A 696 18.54 9.52 8.09
CA ALA A 696 19.97 9.45 7.84
C ALA A 696 20.33 8.41 6.77
N ARG A 697 19.65 7.25 6.78
CA ARG A 697 19.85 6.17 5.81
C ARG A 697 19.56 6.62 4.38
N VAL A 698 18.38 7.18 4.12
CA VAL A 698 17.98 7.59 2.76
C VAL A 698 18.76 8.81 2.25
N GLN A 699 19.32 9.61 3.16
CA GLN A 699 20.22 10.72 2.84
C GLN A 699 21.70 10.31 2.72
N LYS A 700 22.02 9.02 2.91
CA LYS A 700 23.40 8.48 2.90
C LYS A 700 24.34 9.17 3.91
N LEU A 701 23.81 9.63 5.05
CA LEU A 701 24.65 10.10 6.15
C LEU A 701 25.47 8.91 6.68
N PRO A 702 26.78 9.06 6.94
CA PRO A 702 27.60 7.97 7.46
C PRO A 702 26.99 7.35 8.72
N LEU A 703 26.94 6.01 8.77
CA LEU A 703 26.31 5.25 9.86
C LEU A 703 26.85 5.65 11.24
N SER A 704 28.15 5.99 11.33
CA SER A 704 28.78 6.46 12.56
C SER A 704 28.20 7.78 13.06
N GLU A 705 27.86 8.70 12.17
CA GLU A 705 27.24 9.99 12.53
C GLU A 705 25.77 9.80 12.88
N ALA A 706 25.04 9.01 12.10
CA ALA A 706 23.65 8.67 12.39
C ALA A 706 23.48 8.03 13.78
N ASP A 707 24.34 7.08 14.13
CA ASP A 707 24.28 6.41 15.44
C ASP A 707 24.70 7.34 16.60
N LYS A 708 25.68 8.23 16.39
CA LYS A 708 26.01 9.28 17.37
C LYS A 708 24.81 10.16 17.66
N LEU A 709 24.13 10.67 16.62
CA LEU A 709 22.94 11.51 16.79
C LEU A 709 21.81 10.77 17.51
N ALA A 710 21.53 9.52 17.12
CA ALA A 710 20.49 8.71 17.76
C ALA A 710 20.80 8.39 19.23
N LYS A 711 22.07 8.21 19.61
CA LYS A 711 22.50 7.95 21.00
C LYS A 711 22.40 9.17 21.91
N LEU A 712 22.38 10.39 21.36
CA LEU A 712 22.15 11.60 22.15
C LEU A 712 20.71 11.69 22.68
N VAL A 713 19.76 11.00 22.06
CA VAL A 713 18.37 10.94 22.54
C VAL A 713 18.32 10.04 23.80
N PRO A 714 17.79 10.53 24.94
CA PRO A 714 17.65 9.73 26.17
C PRO A 714 16.81 8.45 25.98
N ASP A 715 17.06 7.42 26.78
CA ASP A 715 16.27 6.17 26.81
C ASP A 715 15.00 6.29 27.67
N THR A 716 14.46 7.50 27.83
CA THR A 716 13.23 7.74 28.60
C THR A 716 12.02 7.28 27.79
N PRO A 717 11.15 6.40 28.33
CA PRO A 717 9.94 5.98 27.63
C PRO A 717 9.08 7.16 27.19
N GLY A 718 8.70 7.19 25.92
CA GLY A 718 7.82 8.23 25.35
C GLY A 718 8.48 9.60 25.13
N ILE A 719 9.80 9.71 25.15
CA ILE A 719 10.49 10.96 24.82
C ILE A 719 10.31 11.32 23.34
N SER A 720 9.83 12.54 23.07
CA SER A 720 9.79 13.12 21.72
C SER A 720 11.14 13.71 21.32
N LEU A 721 11.47 13.73 20.03
CA LEU A 721 12.68 14.35 19.50
C LEU A 721 12.75 15.85 19.81
N GLN A 722 11.63 16.57 19.74
CA GLN A 722 11.58 17.99 20.11
C GLN A 722 12.04 18.21 21.55
N LYS A 723 11.46 17.46 22.50
CA LYS A 723 11.88 17.50 23.91
C LYS A 723 13.35 17.12 24.11
N ALA A 724 13.84 16.10 23.40
CA ALA A 724 15.25 15.72 23.47
C ALA A 724 16.18 16.85 22.97
N ILE A 725 15.80 17.58 21.93
CA ILE A 725 16.54 18.75 21.42
C ILE A 725 16.51 19.91 22.43
N ASP A 726 15.40 20.10 23.14
CA ASP A 726 15.29 21.15 24.14
C ASP A 726 16.11 20.85 25.41
N GLU A 727 16.21 19.58 25.80
CA GLU A 727 16.93 19.13 27.00
C GLU A 727 18.43 18.90 26.76
N ILE A 728 18.85 18.48 25.56
CA ILE A 728 20.23 18.11 25.26
C ILE A 728 20.92 19.21 24.42
N PRO A 729 21.83 20.01 25.00
CA PRO A 729 22.48 21.13 24.30
C PRO A 729 23.21 20.72 23.03
N GLU A 730 23.79 19.51 22.99
CA GLU A 730 24.50 19.01 21.82
C GLU A 730 23.55 18.75 20.64
N LEU A 731 22.36 18.17 20.85
CA LEU A 731 21.38 18.00 19.77
C LEU A 731 20.90 19.34 19.21
N LYS A 732 20.67 20.31 20.10
CA LYS A 732 20.32 21.69 19.72
C LYS A 732 21.41 22.36 18.91
N LYS A 733 22.67 22.12 19.27
CA LYS A 733 23.84 22.61 18.53
C LYS A 733 23.91 21.95 17.16
N GLN A 734 23.79 20.63 17.05
CA GLN A 734 23.81 19.90 15.78
C GLN A 734 22.68 20.36 14.83
N LEU A 735 21.49 20.64 15.35
CA LEU A 735 20.38 21.17 14.56
C LEU A 735 20.65 22.58 13.98
N LYS A 736 21.43 23.42 14.69
CA LYS A 736 21.68 24.82 14.29
C LYS A 736 22.99 25.05 13.56
N GLU A 737 24.03 24.32 13.95
CA GLU A 737 25.44 24.55 13.58
C GLU A 737 26.10 23.31 12.97
N GLY A 738 25.39 22.18 12.87
CA GLY A 738 25.89 20.97 12.23
C GLY A 738 26.14 21.14 10.73
N THR A 739 26.65 20.10 10.07
CA THR A 739 26.75 20.13 8.59
C THR A 739 25.35 20.20 7.97
N PRO A 740 25.20 20.71 6.72
CA PRO A 740 23.89 20.79 6.07
C PRO A 740 23.11 19.47 6.07
N GLU A 741 23.82 18.35 5.94
CA GLU A 741 23.25 17.00 5.96
C GLU A 741 22.71 16.63 7.34
N ILE A 742 23.43 16.97 8.42
CA ILE A 742 23.00 16.74 9.80
C ILE A 742 21.77 17.60 10.14
N GLN A 743 21.81 18.88 9.77
CA GLN A 743 20.68 19.79 10.00
C GLN A 743 19.44 19.31 9.25
N SER A 744 19.60 18.90 7.98
CA SER A 744 18.53 18.30 7.18
C SER A 744 17.99 17.02 7.82
N THR A 745 18.88 16.14 8.31
CA THR A 745 18.49 14.89 8.97
C THR A 745 17.62 15.17 10.19
N LEU A 746 18.06 16.06 11.09
CA LEU A 746 17.34 16.35 12.32
C LEU A 746 16.01 17.09 12.06
N LYS A 747 15.97 18.03 11.11
CA LYS A 747 14.74 18.75 10.75
C LYS A 747 13.68 17.80 10.17
N ASN A 748 14.06 16.92 9.25
CA ASN A 748 13.13 15.96 8.67
C ASN A 748 12.73 14.89 9.69
N ALA A 749 13.66 14.42 10.54
CA ALA A 749 13.34 13.49 11.61
C ALA A 749 12.34 14.05 12.63
N LEU A 750 12.39 15.35 12.93
CA LEU A 750 11.38 16.03 13.77
C LEU A 750 9.98 15.95 13.17
N THR A 751 9.88 16.06 11.84
CA THR A 751 8.60 16.06 11.13
C THR A 751 8.07 14.63 10.97
N LEU A 752 8.97 13.66 10.73
CA LEU A 752 8.60 12.25 10.53
C LEU A 752 8.32 11.49 11.83
N GLU A 753 8.77 12.00 12.98
CA GLU A 753 8.47 11.39 14.28
C GLU A 753 6.96 11.18 14.47
N GLY A 754 6.58 9.98 14.90
CA GLY A 754 5.18 9.61 15.12
C GLY A 754 4.44 9.05 13.90
N SER A 755 5.02 9.15 12.70
CA SER A 755 4.45 8.51 11.50
C SER A 755 4.45 6.99 11.64
N VAL A 756 3.47 6.32 11.01
CA VAL A 756 3.37 4.85 11.05
C VAL A 756 4.40 4.25 10.09
N ARG A 757 5.27 3.40 10.64
CA ARG A 757 6.37 2.74 9.93
C ARG A 757 5.96 1.39 9.35
N ASN A 758 5.13 0.65 10.09
CA ASN A 758 4.68 -0.69 9.75
C ASN A 758 3.46 -1.09 10.60
N THR A 759 2.78 -2.13 10.14
CA THR A 759 1.73 -2.83 10.89
C THR A 759 2.29 -4.11 11.50
N GLY A 760 1.76 -4.51 12.66
CA GLY A 760 2.02 -5.78 13.32
C GLY A 760 0.75 -6.35 13.92
N THR A 761 0.87 -7.46 14.66
CA THR A 761 -0.23 -8.02 15.45
C THR A 761 0.06 -7.84 16.94
N HIS A 762 -0.99 -7.76 17.75
CA HIS A 762 -0.87 -7.70 19.20
C HIS A 762 -0.39 -9.05 19.70
N ALA A 763 0.58 -9.05 20.64
CA ALA A 763 1.17 -10.28 21.14
C ALA A 763 0.15 -11.19 21.83
N CYS A 764 -0.86 -10.62 22.48
CA CYS A 764 -1.85 -11.40 23.27
C CYS A 764 -3.28 -11.30 22.75
N GLY A 765 -3.63 -10.21 22.07
CA GLY A 765 -5.01 -9.77 21.97
C GLY A 765 -5.69 -10.42 20.79
N ILE A 766 -6.76 -11.16 21.07
CA ILE A 766 -7.59 -11.82 20.08
C ILE A 766 -9.03 -11.34 20.21
N ILE A 767 -9.79 -11.48 19.13
CA ILE A 767 -11.23 -11.28 19.12
C ILE A 767 -11.90 -12.59 18.73
N ILE A 768 -13.02 -12.89 19.38
CA ILE A 768 -13.95 -13.93 18.95
C ILE A 768 -15.31 -13.25 18.76
N ALA A 769 -15.72 -13.11 17.51
CA ALA A 769 -16.97 -12.46 17.13
C ALA A 769 -18.12 -13.47 16.96
N ARG A 770 -19.35 -12.97 17.07
CA ARG A 770 -20.56 -13.76 16.85
C ARG A 770 -20.74 -14.15 15.38
N ASP A 771 -20.56 -13.18 14.50
CA ASP A 771 -20.66 -13.29 13.04
C ASP A 771 -19.31 -12.90 12.41
N ASP A 772 -19.19 -12.98 11.09
CA ASP A 772 -17.97 -12.64 10.37
C ASP A 772 -17.54 -11.19 10.67
N LEU A 773 -16.25 -11.02 11.00
CA LEU A 773 -15.70 -9.76 11.53
C LEU A 773 -15.89 -8.57 10.61
N GLU A 774 -15.86 -8.79 9.29
CA GLU A 774 -16.03 -7.76 8.27
C GLU A 774 -17.40 -7.02 8.34
N ASN A 775 -18.38 -7.57 9.07
CA ASN A 775 -19.65 -6.89 9.34
C ASN A 775 -19.53 -5.79 10.41
N TYR A 776 -18.49 -5.84 11.24
CA TYR A 776 -18.30 -4.98 12.41
C TYR A 776 -17.07 -4.08 12.30
N VAL A 777 -15.98 -4.62 11.72
CA VAL A 777 -14.67 -3.98 11.63
C VAL A 777 -13.98 -4.39 10.33
N PRO A 778 -13.31 -3.48 9.61
CA PRO A 778 -12.50 -3.88 8.46
C PRO A 778 -11.35 -4.79 8.93
N VAL A 779 -10.98 -5.79 8.13
CA VAL A 779 -9.90 -6.75 8.45
C VAL A 779 -8.77 -6.72 7.43
N SER A 780 -7.58 -7.14 7.84
CA SER A 780 -6.39 -7.28 7.01
C SER A 780 -5.73 -8.64 7.21
N THR A 781 -5.08 -9.16 6.17
CA THR A 781 -4.41 -10.46 6.23
C THR A 781 -3.12 -10.40 7.03
N VAL A 782 -2.86 -11.44 7.82
CA VAL A 782 -1.63 -11.65 8.57
C VAL A 782 -0.83 -12.76 7.90
N LYS A 783 0.45 -12.49 7.60
CA LYS A 783 1.35 -13.50 7.03
C LYS A 783 1.88 -14.42 8.11
N GLU A 784 2.06 -15.70 7.77
CA GLU A 784 2.75 -16.69 8.61
C GLU A 784 2.16 -16.78 10.03
N SER A 785 0.83 -16.77 10.14
CA SER A 785 0.13 -16.87 11.41
C SER A 785 -1.02 -17.88 11.34
N VAL A 786 -1.32 -18.50 12.49
CA VAL A 786 -2.47 -19.40 12.66
C VAL A 786 -3.79 -18.69 12.43
N LEU A 787 -3.92 -17.44 12.91
CA LEU A 787 -5.06 -16.60 12.57
C LEU A 787 -4.70 -15.79 11.33
N GLU A 788 -5.43 -16.04 10.25
CA GLU A 788 -5.15 -15.45 8.94
C GLU A 788 -5.47 -13.95 8.86
N ILE A 789 -6.23 -13.42 9.83
CA ILE A 789 -6.73 -12.04 9.81
C ILE A 789 -6.44 -11.28 11.11
N ALA A 790 -6.30 -9.97 10.97
CA ALA A 790 -6.26 -8.99 12.05
C ALA A 790 -7.29 -7.88 11.80
N THR A 791 -7.84 -7.29 12.85
CA THR A 791 -8.69 -6.09 12.72
C THR A 791 -7.88 -4.92 12.22
N GLN A 792 -8.43 -4.06 11.37
CA GLN A 792 -7.75 -2.83 10.97
C GLN A 792 -7.83 -1.72 12.02
N TYR A 793 -8.73 -1.83 13.01
CA TYR A 793 -8.77 -0.91 14.14
C TYR A 793 -7.84 -1.36 15.27
N ASP A 794 -7.14 -0.38 15.85
CA ASP A 794 -6.33 -0.54 17.06
C ASP A 794 -7.18 -1.12 18.21
N GLY A 795 -6.58 -2.00 19.02
CA GLY A 795 -7.21 -2.66 20.16
C GLY A 795 -7.98 -1.73 21.10
N LYS A 796 -7.55 -0.48 21.28
CA LYS A 796 -8.25 0.50 22.13
C LYS A 796 -9.65 0.89 21.63
N PHE A 797 -9.95 0.66 20.36
CA PHE A 797 -11.24 0.99 19.77
C PHE A 797 -12.21 -0.19 19.67
N ILE A 798 -11.71 -1.41 19.86
CA ILE A 798 -12.48 -2.65 19.63
C ILE A 798 -13.68 -2.77 20.56
N GLU A 799 -13.51 -2.44 21.84
CA GLU A 799 -14.61 -2.43 22.80
C GLU A 799 -15.68 -1.39 22.42
N SER A 800 -15.28 -0.23 21.90
CA SER A 800 -16.21 0.84 21.53
C SER A 800 -17.13 0.48 20.36
N ILE A 801 -16.69 -0.45 19.49
CA ILE A 801 -17.48 -0.99 18.38
C ILE A 801 -18.23 -2.27 18.77
N GLY A 802 -18.25 -2.59 20.07
CA GLY A 802 -19.03 -3.69 20.65
C GLY A 802 -18.33 -5.05 20.60
N LEU A 803 -17.11 -5.17 20.09
CA LEU A 803 -16.40 -6.44 20.03
C LEU A 803 -15.66 -6.73 21.33
N LEU A 804 -15.64 -8.00 21.71
CA LEU A 804 -14.98 -8.46 22.93
C LEU A 804 -13.54 -8.88 22.63
N LYS A 805 -12.61 -8.27 23.35
CA LYS A 805 -11.20 -8.62 23.36
C LYS A 805 -10.95 -9.72 24.41
N MET A 806 -10.10 -10.69 24.08
CA MET A 806 -9.53 -11.64 25.02
C MET A 806 -8.00 -11.62 24.88
N ASP A 807 -7.27 -11.73 25.99
CA ASP A 807 -5.79 -11.77 25.97
C ASP A 807 -5.30 -13.20 26.20
N PHE A 808 -4.68 -13.78 25.18
CA PHE A 808 -4.01 -15.07 25.20
C PHE A 808 -2.50 -14.84 25.25
N LEU A 809 -1.93 -14.83 26.45
CA LEU A 809 -0.51 -14.58 26.67
C LEU A 809 0.29 -15.89 26.64
N GLY A 810 1.38 -15.91 25.89
CA GLY A 810 2.42 -16.94 26.02
C GLY A 810 3.35 -16.54 27.17
N LEU A 811 3.33 -17.29 28.26
CA LEU A 811 4.15 -17.02 29.42
C LEU A 811 5.29 -18.04 29.52
N LYS A 812 6.51 -17.58 29.22
CA LYS A 812 7.75 -18.37 29.33
C LYS A 812 7.91 -19.09 30.67
N THR A 813 7.44 -18.50 31.77
CA THR A 813 7.48 -19.13 33.09
C THR A 813 6.70 -20.44 33.12
N LEU A 814 5.55 -20.54 32.45
CA LEU A 814 4.78 -21.78 32.36
C LEU A 814 5.53 -22.84 31.56
N SER A 815 6.18 -22.45 30.44
CA SER A 815 7.05 -23.35 29.68
C SER A 815 8.22 -23.88 30.53
N ILE A 816 8.88 -23.01 31.30
CA ILE A 816 9.97 -23.41 32.20
C ILE A 816 9.48 -24.39 33.26
N ILE A 817 8.30 -24.15 33.87
CA ILE A 817 7.71 -25.05 34.86
C ILE A 817 7.38 -26.41 34.24
N LYS A 818 6.80 -26.42 33.03
CA LYS A 818 6.48 -27.64 32.27
C LYS A 818 7.73 -28.49 32.04
N ASP A 819 8.79 -27.88 31.53
CA ASP A 819 10.08 -28.54 31.29
C ASP A 819 10.73 -29.03 32.60
N ALA A 820 10.64 -28.24 33.68
CA ALA A 820 11.18 -28.62 34.97
C ALA A 820 10.49 -29.88 35.53
N VAL A 821 9.16 -29.92 35.50
CA VAL A 821 8.37 -31.08 35.93
C VAL A 821 8.69 -32.31 35.08
N GLU A 822 8.75 -32.14 33.75
CA GLU A 822 9.06 -33.25 32.85
C GLU A 822 10.47 -33.81 33.10
N ASN A 823 11.46 -32.94 33.31
CA ASN A 823 12.83 -33.35 33.64
C ASN A 823 12.93 -34.05 35.00
N VAL A 824 12.16 -33.63 36.00
CA VAL A 824 12.09 -34.35 37.28
C VAL A 824 11.48 -35.74 37.10
N LYS A 825 10.41 -35.87 36.31
CA LYS A 825 9.81 -37.17 35.96
C LYS A 825 10.80 -38.07 35.24
N ARG A 826 11.53 -37.55 34.25
CA ARG A 826 12.56 -38.30 33.49
C ARG A 826 13.75 -38.72 34.34
N SER A 827 14.23 -37.84 35.23
CA SER A 827 15.46 -38.06 36.00
C SER A 827 15.24 -38.87 37.29
N LYS A 828 14.13 -38.65 37.98
CA LYS A 828 13.84 -39.23 39.30
C LYS A 828 12.62 -40.17 39.31
N GLY A 829 11.84 -40.23 38.23
CA GLY A 829 10.59 -41.00 38.19
C GLY A 829 9.48 -40.41 39.06
N ILE A 830 9.64 -39.17 39.54
CA ILE A 830 8.68 -38.48 40.41
C ILE A 830 7.73 -37.66 39.54
N GLU A 831 6.44 -37.91 39.66
CA GLU A 831 5.39 -37.13 39.02
C GLU A 831 4.95 -36.02 39.97
N ILE A 832 5.02 -34.77 39.51
CA ILE A 832 4.69 -33.57 40.29
C ILE A 832 3.46 -32.92 39.67
N ASP A 833 2.42 -32.75 40.47
CA ASP A 833 1.27 -31.93 40.12
C ASP A 833 1.40 -30.55 40.77
N ILE A 834 1.73 -29.55 39.95
CA ILE A 834 1.93 -28.16 40.37
C ILE A 834 0.67 -27.58 41.04
N SER A 835 -0.53 -28.05 40.69
CA SER A 835 -1.77 -27.51 41.24
C SER A 835 -2.04 -27.92 42.70
N THR A 836 -1.27 -28.89 43.22
CA THR A 836 -1.49 -29.48 44.54
C THR A 836 -0.31 -29.27 45.50
N ILE A 837 0.70 -28.49 45.11
CA ILE A 837 1.88 -28.26 45.94
C ILE A 837 1.52 -27.52 47.24
N PRO A 838 2.11 -27.89 48.39
CA PRO A 838 1.90 -27.17 49.65
C PRO A 838 2.39 -25.72 49.56
N LEU A 839 1.58 -24.78 50.03
CA LEU A 839 1.93 -23.35 50.05
C LEU A 839 2.66 -22.93 51.33
N ASP A 840 2.92 -23.85 52.25
CA ASP A 840 3.58 -23.64 53.54
C ASP A 840 4.99 -24.27 53.60
N ASP A 841 5.60 -24.55 52.44
CA ASP A 841 6.93 -25.14 52.36
C ASP A 841 8.04 -24.20 52.86
N LYS A 842 8.67 -24.59 53.97
CA LYS A 842 9.66 -23.76 54.66
C LYS A 842 10.92 -23.52 53.82
N GLU A 843 11.40 -24.52 53.09
CA GLU A 843 12.62 -24.39 52.28
C GLU A 843 12.44 -23.37 51.15
N THR A 844 11.25 -23.31 50.55
CA THR A 844 10.86 -22.30 49.56
C THR A 844 10.94 -20.88 50.15
N TYR A 845 10.36 -20.64 51.34
CA TYR A 845 10.41 -19.30 51.98
C TYR A 845 11.82 -18.89 52.42
N GLU A 846 12.70 -19.84 52.72
CA GLU A 846 14.11 -19.54 53.02
C GLU A 846 14.85 -18.95 51.81
N LEU A 847 14.54 -19.40 50.58
CA LEU A 847 15.11 -18.83 49.35
C LEU A 847 14.70 -17.35 49.20
N TYR A 848 13.41 -17.05 49.36
CA TYR A 848 12.90 -15.68 49.33
C TYR A 848 13.54 -14.81 50.44
N SER A 849 13.60 -15.32 51.66
CA SER A 849 14.19 -14.61 52.80
C SER A 849 15.69 -14.33 52.65
N LYS A 850 16.42 -15.17 51.90
CA LYS A 850 17.83 -14.95 51.53
C LYS A 850 17.99 -14.04 50.30
N GLY A 851 16.89 -13.70 49.62
CA GLY A 851 16.88 -12.97 48.35
C GLY A 851 17.55 -13.74 47.20
N GLU A 852 17.52 -15.07 47.26
CA GLU A 852 18.04 -16.00 46.24
C GLU A 852 17.00 -16.24 45.15
N THR A 853 16.43 -15.15 44.60
CA THR A 853 15.26 -15.17 43.72
C THR A 853 15.60 -15.01 42.23
N THR A 854 16.84 -15.30 41.84
CA THR A 854 17.20 -15.30 40.41
C THR A 854 16.41 -16.37 39.68
N ALA A 855 15.76 -16.00 38.56
CA ALA A 855 14.82 -16.84 37.81
C ALA A 855 13.53 -17.25 38.57
N LEU A 856 13.23 -16.62 39.72
CA LEU A 856 11.90 -16.71 40.33
C LEU A 856 11.04 -15.59 39.77
N PHE A 857 9.95 -15.98 39.11
CA PHE A 857 9.01 -15.08 38.44
C PHE A 857 8.57 -13.94 39.38
N GLN A 858 8.51 -12.71 38.85
CA GLN A 858 8.21 -11.44 39.56
C GLN A 858 9.23 -10.96 40.61
N PHE A 859 10.06 -11.84 41.18
CA PHE A 859 10.91 -11.50 42.33
C PHE A 859 12.41 -11.34 42.00
N GLU A 860 12.79 -11.26 40.73
CA GLU A 860 14.19 -11.32 40.30
C GLU A 860 14.96 -9.99 40.36
N SER A 861 14.27 -8.85 40.44
CA SER A 861 14.89 -7.52 40.39
C SER A 861 15.72 -7.22 41.65
N ASP A 862 16.79 -6.43 41.51
CA ASP A 862 17.69 -6.10 42.62
C ASP A 862 16.98 -5.36 43.75
N GLY A 863 16.04 -4.48 43.42
CA GLY A 863 15.20 -3.80 44.39
C GLY A 863 14.30 -4.76 45.16
N MET A 864 13.65 -5.69 44.47
CA MET A 864 12.77 -6.68 45.09
C MET A 864 13.57 -7.65 45.99
N LYS A 865 14.72 -8.13 45.53
CA LYS A 865 15.66 -8.96 46.32
C LYS A 865 16.05 -8.30 47.64
N LYS A 866 16.27 -6.98 47.64
CA LYS A 866 16.57 -6.23 48.85
C LYS A 866 15.38 -6.24 49.81
N HIS A 867 14.18 -5.93 49.34
CA HIS A 867 12.99 -5.90 50.18
C HIS A 867 12.64 -7.27 50.76
N LEU A 868 12.80 -8.36 50.00
CA LEU A 868 12.57 -9.71 50.50
C LEU A 868 13.51 -10.11 51.65
N LYS A 869 14.79 -9.69 51.59
CA LYS A 869 15.76 -9.90 52.68
C LYS A 869 15.39 -9.15 53.96
N GLU A 870 14.74 -8.00 53.82
CA GLU A 870 14.28 -7.17 54.93
C GLU A 870 12.98 -7.72 55.55
N LEU A 871 12.00 -8.07 54.70
CA LEU A 871 10.70 -8.59 55.11
C LEU A 871 10.80 -10.01 55.71
N LYS A 872 11.62 -10.88 55.11
CA LYS A 872 11.73 -12.31 55.43
C LYS A 872 10.37 -13.02 55.42
N PRO A 873 9.74 -13.16 54.22
CA PRO A 873 8.42 -13.76 54.11
C PRO A 873 8.41 -15.20 54.65
N THR A 874 7.36 -15.57 55.37
CA THR A 874 7.22 -16.90 56.00
C THR A 874 5.94 -17.64 55.62
N ARG A 875 5.06 -16.97 54.87
CA ARG A 875 3.77 -17.50 54.38
C ARG A 875 3.41 -16.84 53.06
N PHE A 876 2.45 -17.41 52.34
CA PHE A 876 2.11 -17.01 50.98
C PHE A 876 1.55 -15.58 50.93
N GLU A 877 0.80 -15.18 51.96
CA GLU A 877 0.23 -13.84 52.08
C GLU A 877 1.31 -12.74 52.16
N ASP A 878 2.49 -13.06 52.67
CA ASP A 878 3.61 -12.11 52.71
C ASP A 878 4.17 -11.87 51.30
N LEU A 879 4.11 -12.88 50.41
CA LEU A 879 4.51 -12.74 49.00
C LEU A 879 3.45 -11.99 48.18
N ILE A 880 2.16 -12.17 48.50
CA ILE A 880 1.07 -11.40 47.85
C ILE A 880 1.19 -9.91 48.18
N ALA A 881 1.67 -9.56 49.38
CA ALA A 881 1.79 -8.17 49.83
C ALA A 881 3.01 -7.43 49.24
N MET A 882 3.96 -8.16 48.67
CA MET A 882 5.19 -7.64 48.03
C MET A 882 4.98 -7.38 46.55
#